data_AF-A0A722LPA6-F1
#
_entry.id   AF-A0A722LPA6-F1
#
_cell.length_a   1.000
_cell.length_b   1.000
_cell.length_c   1.000
_cell.angle_alpha   90.00
_cell.angle_beta   90.00
_cell.angle_gamma   90.00
#
_symmetry.space_group_name_H-M   'P 1'
#
loop_
_entity.id
_entity.type
_entity.pdbx_description
1 polymer ?
#
loop_
_entity_poly.entity_id
_entity_poly.type
_entity_poly.pdbx_seq_one_letter_code
_entity_poly.pdbx_strand_id
1 'polypeptide(L)'
;SRYLSDFKADLWELILDENSHITGDAKNSQVAAIDQEALSLVASILSNAQTILKKPKVELKEIQALKPAKEVRPVPRTFMEICTKGSRKHLTSRASEPSYNVPENQYVLYVVLSTLSIVKQLVKVAESKKSRFSGAIEKLNERLDSLKDYRIINRDLVVKDLERLKKRFDTEVINAELASQLGEINANKYFSQNHAAKGYLRLEKTTGSENEWWAKIKPSQHDDWQQFELDGYTIFSSGEYYASLFQPYSDYDMVAIMPPPSRRGTASILYPEYISKLTILADSRSLLRDKEKFSKLREQGIALNENGWKTKLTPEELSEQEKERETIRKRLSYFASEHEKVGIVHQVLAPKIKPFQQVEKEWRQCKVKSKSTFPNSMTFVQNPAYQAVHSGFKKLKEQIGLADEDILLSLEKIEAIGLVNMPLIYERWCLLQIIKVLTQAFRYLPEDNWKRKLIANIQGNEEQISIQFFNPNVSRKVTLQYEPFLANGKRPDFVLDVEAITKSGNQISKRLVVDAKYYSAAYLKLRGGIGGVIHELYNGKDYSECQENSVFVLHPVLDAVEKVVSPQEWAKDSYLGELSMFDWEPAYHQRQATNYGAVCANPMKSQRYLDEIQRMLGMFLQYGIEDNTSFRGASDDTHAVNFCVSCGSEKVVDVTKSMSSNNQKRWYRCNECTHFTVYTHCGTCNTRLIKNGEYWTYLSLMPMSSINIKCPNCESPV
;
A
#
# COMPACT_ATOMS: atom_id res chain seq x y z
N SER A 1 -17.77 -2.32 -16.85
CA SER A 1 -17.08 -1.23 -16.13
C SER A 1 -15.58 -1.51 -16.14
N ARG A 2 -14.73 -0.48 -16.13
CA ARG A 2 -13.25 -0.65 -16.14
C ARG A 2 -12.74 -1.35 -14.87
N TYR A 3 -13.41 -1.19 -13.72
CA TYR A 3 -13.14 -1.99 -12.51
C TYR A 3 -13.27 -3.51 -12.72
N LEU A 4 -14.30 -3.97 -13.45
CA LEU A 4 -14.50 -5.39 -13.71
C LEU A 4 -13.45 -5.95 -14.68
N SER A 5 -13.06 -5.18 -15.70
CA SER A 5 -12.00 -5.59 -16.62
C SER A 5 -10.64 -5.66 -15.91
N ASP A 6 -10.33 -4.65 -15.09
CA ASP A 6 -9.07 -4.58 -14.35
C ASP A 6 -9.01 -5.69 -13.31
N PHE A 7 -10.09 -5.93 -12.55
CA PHE A 7 -10.20 -7.06 -11.63
C PHE A 7 -9.95 -8.41 -12.33
N LYS A 8 -10.62 -8.67 -13.46
CA LYS A 8 -10.45 -9.93 -14.20
C LYS A 8 -9.01 -10.08 -14.71
N ALA A 9 -8.44 -9.04 -15.31
CA ALA A 9 -7.07 -9.07 -15.81
C ALA A 9 -6.05 -9.26 -14.66
N ASP A 10 -6.25 -8.58 -13.53
CA ASP A 10 -5.38 -8.67 -12.36
C ASP A 10 -5.42 -10.05 -11.71
N LEU A 11 -6.61 -10.68 -11.65
CA LEU A 11 -6.78 -12.03 -11.14
C LEU A 11 -6.06 -13.04 -12.04
N TRP A 12 -6.25 -12.95 -13.36
CA TRP A 12 -5.55 -13.80 -14.31
C TRP A 12 -4.04 -13.60 -14.24
N GLU A 13 -3.56 -12.35 -14.14
CA GLU A 13 -2.14 -12.05 -13.95
C GLU A 13 -1.60 -12.76 -12.70
N LEU A 14 -2.26 -12.61 -11.55
CA LEU A 14 -1.80 -13.21 -10.30
C LEU A 14 -1.78 -14.74 -10.32
N ILE A 15 -2.72 -15.36 -11.03
CA ILE A 15 -2.78 -16.83 -11.11
C ILE A 15 -1.73 -17.36 -12.08
N LEU A 16 -1.48 -16.66 -13.19
CA LEU A 16 -0.55 -17.08 -14.24
C LEU A 16 0.91 -16.69 -13.95
N ASP A 17 1.18 -15.73 -13.05
CA ASP A 17 2.54 -15.45 -12.60
C ASP A 17 3.02 -16.54 -11.62
N GLU A 18 3.98 -17.35 -12.03
CA GLU A 18 4.80 -18.17 -11.13
C GLU A 18 6.16 -17.51 -10.84
N ASN A 19 6.63 -16.60 -11.70
CA ASN A 19 7.98 -16.01 -11.63
C ASN A 19 8.09 -14.81 -10.66
N SER A 20 7.08 -14.56 -9.83
CA SER A 20 7.25 -13.78 -8.60
C SER A 20 8.02 -14.55 -7.52
N HIS A 21 8.38 -15.84 -7.75
CA HIS A 21 8.77 -16.77 -6.69
C HIS A 21 10.20 -17.32 -6.75
N ILE A 22 11.12 -16.74 -7.53
CA ILE A 22 12.54 -17.13 -7.49
C ILE A 22 13.44 -15.89 -7.54
N THR A 23 13.80 -15.36 -6.38
CA THR A 23 15.04 -14.57 -6.24
C THR A 23 15.82 -15.04 -5.02
N GLY A 24 16.58 -16.11 -5.21
CA GLY A 24 17.77 -16.43 -4.43
C GLY A 24 18.96 -16.48 -5.40
N ASP A 25 20.03 -15.77 -5.06
CA ASP A 25 21.26 -15.67 -5.86
C ASP A 25 21.76 -17.07 -6.28
N ALA A 26 21.71 -17.37 -7.59
CA ALA A 26 22.32 -18.49 -8.34
C ALA A 26 21.35 -19.21 -9.28
N LYS A 27 20.82 -18.48 -10.26
CA LYS A 27 20.68 -18.93 -11.66
C LYS A 27 20.15 -17.76 -12.47
N ASN A 28 20.77 -17.49 -13.61
CA ASN A 28 20.25 -16.65 -14.68
C ASN A 28 18.93 -17.22 -15.24
N SER A 29 17.87 -17.28 -14.43
CA SER A 29 16.50 -17.47 -14.93
C SER A 29 15.91 -16.08 -15.15
N GLN A 30 16.47 -15.40 -16.15
CA GLN A 30 15.65 -14.50 -16.95
C GLN A 30 14.49 -15.34 -17.44
N VAL A 31 13.26 -14.95 -17.12
CA VAL A 31 12.12 -14.83 -18.04
C VAL A 31 10.91 -14.46 -17.17
N ALA A 32 10.52 -13.20 -17.24
CA ALA A 32 9.15 -12.83 -16.91
C ALA A 32 8.21 -13.51 -17.92
N ALA A 33 7.09 -14.07 -17.45
CA ALA A 33 6.01 -14.55 -18.30
C ALA A 33 6.35 -15.70 -19.26
N ILE A 34 5.37 -16.55 -19.59
CA ILE A 34 5.31 -17.48 -20.74
C ILE A 34 6.62 -17.53 -21.54
N ASP A 35 7.48 -18.52 -21.22
CA ASP A 35 8.76 -18.66 -21.87
C ASP A 35 8.62 -18.99 -23.37
N GLN A 36 9.72 -18.88 -24.12
CA GLN A 36 9.72 -19.25 -25.54
C GLN A 36 9.23 -20.70 -25.75
N GLU A 37 9.43 -21.57 -24.76
CA GLU A 37 8.96 -22.95 -24.79
C GLU A 37 7.41 -23.00 -24.79
N ALA A 38 6.74 -22.31 -23.88
CA ALA A 38 5.29 -22.23 -23.82
C ALA A 38 4.67 -21.62 -25.09
N LEU A 39 5.30 -20.58 -25.65
CA LEU A 39 4.89 -20.01 -26.95
C LEU A 39 5.02 -21.05 -28.08
N SER A 40 6.09 -21.84 -28.07
CA SER A 40 6.31 -22.90 -29.05
C SER A 40 5.30 -24.05 -28.91
N LEU A 41 4.90 -24.39 -27.67
CA LEU A 41 3.89 -25.41 -27.39
C LEU A 41 2.52 -25.00 -27.94
N VAL A 42 2.10 -23.74 -27.74
CA VAL A 42 0.85 -23.21 -28.33
C VAL A 42 0.85 -23.35 -29.85
N ALA A 43 1.96 -22.98 -30.51
CA ALA A 43 2.09 -23.11 -31.95
C ALA A 43 2.08 -24.58 -32.42
N SER A 44 2.75 -25.46 -31.67
CA SER A 44 2.78 -26.90 -31.94
C SER A 44 1.40 -27.55 -31.80
N ILE A 45 0.65 -27.23 -30.75
CA ILE A 45 -0.72 -27.73 -30.55
C ILE A 45 -1.61 -27.32 -31.73
N LEU A 46 -1.56 -26.04 -32.13
CA LEU A 46 -2.34 -25.54 -33.26
C LEU A 46 -2.01 -26.28 -34.57
N SER A 47 -0.72 -26.39 -34.89
CA SER A 47 -0.26 -27.05 -36.13
C SER A 47 -0.65 -28.53 -36.18
N ASN A 48 -0.50 -29.24 -35.07
CA ASN A 48 -0.89 -30.65 -34.99
C ASN A 48 -2.40 -30.83 -35.02
N ALA A 49 -3.19 -29.95 -34.38
CA ALA A 49 -4.65 -29.97 -34.47
C ALA A 49 -5.14 -29.74 -35.91
N GLN A 50 -4.54 -28.81 -36.65
CA GLN A 50 -4.81 -28.60 -38.08
C GLN A 50 -4.42 -29.82 -38.92
N THR A 51 -3.33 -30.49 -38.57
CA THR A 51 -2.91 -31.73 -39.25
C THR A 51 -3.91 -32.87 -39.02
N ILE A 52 -4.43 -33.00 -37.80
CA ILE A 52 -5.47 -33.98 -37.47
C ILE A 52 -6.76 -33.67 -38.24
N LEU A 53 -7.16 -32.41 -38.36
CA LEU A 53 -8.37 -32.01 -39.10
C LEU A 53 -8.35 -32.42 -40.58
N LYS A 54 -7.17 -32.50 -41.20
CA LYS A 54 -7.04 -32.98 -42.60
C LYS A 54 -7.38 -34.46 -42.74
N LYS A 55 -7.13 -35.28 -41.70
CA LYS A 55 -7.38 -36.72 -41.68
C LYS A 55 -7.81 -37.17 -40.28
N PRO A 56 -9.02 -36.78 -39.84
CA PRO A 56 -9.50 -37.07 -38.50
C PRO A 56 -9.80 -38.56 -38.35
N LYS A 57 -9.75 -39.08 -37.12
CA LYS A 57 -10.15 -40.47 -36.88
C LYS A 57 -11.64 -40.59 -37.20
N VAL A 58 -12.00 -41.66 -37.89
CA VAL A 58 -13.39 -41.93 -38.28
C VAL A 58 -13.77 -43.32 -37.80
N GLU A 59 -14.97 -43.41 -37.26
CA GLU A 59 -15.63 -44.68 -36.95
C GLU A 59 -16.86 -44.81 -37.85
N LEU A 60 -17.08 -46.00 -38.40
CA LEU A 60 -18.28 -46.27 -39.20
C LEU A 60 -19.42 -46.62 -38.25
N LYS A 61 -20.44 -45.76 -38.17
CA LYS A 61 -21.66 -46.06 -37.42
C LYS A 61 -22.64 -46.81 -38.30
N GLU A 62 -23.14 -47.93 -37.80
CA GLU A 62 -24.22 -48.65 -38.45
C GLU A 62 -25.53 -47.85 -38.31
N ILE A 63 -26.17 -47.60 -39.46
CA ILE A 63 -27.46 -46.93 -39.57
C ILE A 63 -28.40 -47.76 -40.43
N GLN A 64 -29.69 -47.45 -40.38
CA GLN A 64 -30.66 -48.02 -41.30
C GLN A 64 -30.98 -46.99 -42.40
N ALA A 65 -30.76 -47.35 -43.65
CA ALA A 65 -31.05 -46.51 -44.81
C ALA A 65 -31.79 -47.29 -45.89
N LEU A 66 -32.54 -46.58 -46.73
CA LEU A 66 -33.19 -47.19 -47.90
C LEU A 66 -32.13 -47.51 -48.96
N LYS A 67 -32.08 -48.77 -49.40
CA LYS A 67 -31.21 -49.20 -50.50
C LYS A 67 -32.02 -49.90 -51.59
N PRO A 68 -31.55 -49.88 -52.85
CA PRO A 68 -32.15 -50.66 -53.92
C PRO A 68 -32.25 -52.13 -53.50
N ALA A 69 -33.36 -52.81 -53.81
CA ALA A 69 -33.63 -54.18 -53.33
C ALA A 69 -32.48 -55.18 -53.56
N LYS A 70 -31.66 -54.98 -54.61
CA LYS A 70 -30.50 -55.81 -54.96
C LYS A 70 -29.28 -55.63 -54.03
N GLU A 71 -29.21 -54.52 -53.30
CA GLU A 71 -28.08 -54.14 -52.43
C GLU A 71 -28.45 -54.17 -50.93
N VAL A 72 -29.64 -54.66 -50.62
CA VAL A 72 -30.18 -54.68 -49.26
C VAL A 72 -29.54 -55.80 -48.45
N ARG A 73 -28.84 -55.40 -47.39
CA ARG A 73 -28.51 -56.23 -46.24
C ARG A 73 -29.71 -56.24 -45.27
N PRO A 74 -30.34 -57.40 -44.99
CA PRO A 74 -31.58 -57.47 -44.21
C PRO A 74 -31.44 -57.01 -42.75
N VAL A 75 -32.47 -56.31 -42.28
CA VAL A 75 -32.77 -56.00 -40.87
C VAL A 75 -34.21 -56.39 -40.56
N PRO A 76 -34.64 -56.51 -39.28
CA PRO A 76 -36.02 -56.85 -38.94
C PRO A 76 -37.08 -56.00 -39.66
N ARG A 77 -36.78 -54.71 -39.88
CA ARG A 77 -37.62 -53.77 -40.62
C ARG A 77 -37.75 -54.10 -42.11
N THR A 78 -36.70 -54.64 -42.74
CA THR A 78 -36.73 -55.11 -44.13
C THR A 78 -37.76 -56.21 -44.31
N PHE A 79 -37.77 -57.20 -43.40
CA PHE A 79 -38.71 -58.33 -43.46
C PHE A 79 -40.15 -57.85 -43.26
N MET A 80 -40.39 -56.97 -42.28
CA MET A 80 -41.71 -56.35 -42.08
C MET A 80 -42.18 -55.57 -43.32
N GLU A 81 -41.30 -54.82 -43.97
CA GLU A 81 -41.64 -54.06 -45.19
C GLU A 81 -42.00 -54.97 -46.36
N ILE A 82 -41.29 -56.08 -46.55
CA ILE A 82 -41.60 -57.08 -47.59
C ILE A 82 -42.95 -57.75 -47.31
N CYS A 83 -43.19 -58.20 -46.08
CA CYS A 83 -44.42 -58.90 -45.71
C CYS A 83 -45.67 -58.02 -45.77
N THR A 84 -45.56 -56.74 -45.42
CA THR A 84 -46.71 -55.81 -45.35
C THR A 84 -46.98 -55.08 -46.66
N LYS A 85 -45.95 -54.80 -47.47
CA LYS A 85 -46.05 -53.89 -48.62
C LYS A 85 -45.57 -54.51 -49.94
N GLY A 86 -45.18 -55.78 -49.95
CA GLY A 86 -44.75 -56.51 -51.14
C GLY A 86 -43.39 -56.05 -51.70
N SER A 87 -43.17 -56.32 -53.00
CA SER A 87 -41.93 -55.99 -53.71
C SER A 87 -41.77 -54.48 -53.94
N ARG A 88 -40.92 -53.83 -53.15
CA ARG A 88 -40.52 -52.42 -53.33
C ARG A 88 -39.15 -52.31 -53.98
N LYS A 89 -38.98 -51.29 -54.82
CA LYS A 89 -37.67 -50.97 -55.46
C LYS A 89 -36.59 -50.62 -54.42
N HIS A 90 -36.98 -50.06 -53.28
CA HIS A 90 -36.09 -49.73 -52.16
C HIS A 90 -36.65 -50.31 -50.86
N LEU A 91 -35.78 -50.93 -50.06
CA LEU A 91 -36.12 -51.48 -48.75
C LEU A 91 -35.13 -50.95 -47.71
N THR A 92 -35.57 -50.88 -46.46
CA THR A 92 -34.70 -50.51 -45.34
C THR A 92 -33.59 -51.55 -45.22
N SER A 93 -32.34 -51.10 -45.10
CA SER A 93 -31.16 -51.96 -45.04
C SER A 93 -30.12 -51.43 -44.07
N ARG A 94 -29.21 -52.30 -43.60
CA ARG A 94 -27.99 -51.85 -42.92
C ARG A 94 -27.15 -51.00 -43.88
N ALA A 95 -26.83 -49.80 -43.45
CA ALA A 95 -25.87 -48.91 -44.07
C ALA A 95 -24.86 -48.46 -43.01
N SER A 96 -23.79 -47.80 -43.45
CA SER A 96 -22.78 -47.26 -42.56
C SER A 96 -22.56 -45.81 -42.94
N GLU A 97 -22.53 -44.93 -41.94
CA GLU A 97 -22.14 -43.53 -42.12
C GLU A 97 -20.85 -43.24 -41.33
N PRO A 98 -19.93 -42.43 -41.88
CA PRO A 98 -18.75 -42.00 -41.15
C PRO A 98 -19.16 -41.07 -40.01
N SER A 99 -18.72 -41.41 -38.80
CA SER A 99 -18.84 -40.57 -37.61
C SER A 99 -17.45 -40.14 -37.15
N TYR A 100 -17.22 -38.83 -37.15
CA TYR A 100 -16.01 -38.22 -36.61
C TYR A 100 -16.12 -37.93 -35.11
N ASN A 101 -17.30 -38.11 -34.50
CA ASN A 101 -17.52 -37.88 -33.08
C ASN A 101 -17.06 -39.08 -32.22
N VAL A 102 -15.76 -39.37 -32.29
CA VAL A 102 -15.07 -40.44 -31.56
C VAL A 102 -14.28 -39.88 -30.37
N PRO A 103 -14.04 -40.64 -29.29
CA PRO A 103 -13.39 -40.13 -28.07
C PRO A 103 -12.07 -39.37 -28.31
N GLU A 104 -11.26 -39.79 -29.29
CA GLU A 104 -10.01 -39.11 -29.63
C GLU A 104 -10.21 -37.72 -30.19
N ASN A 105 -11.15 -37.56 -31.13
CA ASN A 105 -11.47 -36.25 -31.71
C ASN A 105 -12.17 -35.36 -30.68
N GLN A 106 -12.99 -35.94 -29.80
CA GLN A 106 -13.64 -35.22 -28.70
C GLN A 106 -12.60 -34.61 -27.74
N TYR A 107 -11.55 -35.39 -27.43
CA TYR A 107 -10.43 -34.94 -26.60
C TYR A 107 -9.57 -33.89 -27.32
N VAL A 108 -9.25 -34.07 -28.60
CA VAL A 108 -8.53 -33.05 -29.38
C VAL A 108 -9.31 -31.73 -29.41
N LEU A 109 -10.63 -31.77 -29.61
CA LEU A 109 -11.47 -30.57 -29.55
C LEU A 109 -11.46 -29.93 -28.16
N TYR A 110 -11.48 -30.72 -27.08
CA TYR A 110 -11.28 -30.20 -25.72
C TYR A 110 -9.95 -29.46 -25.57
N VAL A 111 -8.83 -30.08 -25.98
CA VAL A 111 -7.50 -29.46 -25.91
C VAL A 111 -7.45 -28.15 -26.70
N VAL A 112 -8.04 -28.12 -27.90
CA VAL A 112 -8.13 -26.91 -28.74
C VAL A 112 -8.90 -25.80 -28.02
N LEU A 113 -10.06 -26.12 -27.42
CA LEU A 113 -10.89 -25.16 -26.69
C LEU A 113 -10.17 -24.62 -25.45
N SER A 114 -9.58 -25.49 -24.62
CA SER A 114 -8.84 -25.09 -23.43
C SER A 114 -7.61 -24.25 -23.78
N THR A 115 -6.86 -24.65 -24.82
CA THR A 115 -5.70 -23.87 -25.29
C THR A 115 -6.15 -22.50 -25.83
N LEU A 116 -7.25 -22.44 -26.58
CA LEU A 116 -7.82 -21.17 -27.05
C LEU A 116 -8.25 -20.27 -25.88
N SER A 117 -8.86 -20.85 -24.84
CA SER A 117 -9.23 -20.15 -23.61
C SER A 117 -7.99 -19.52 -22.95
N ILE A 118 -6.96 -20.33 -22.69
CA ILE A 118 -5.66 -19.89 -22.16
C ILE A 118 -5.07 -18.77 -23.03
N VAL A 119 -4.95 -18.97 -24.34
CA VAL A 119 -4.36 -17.98 -25.27
C VAL A 119 -5.11 -16.65 -25.22
N LYS A 120 -6.46 -16.66 -25.19
CA LYS A 120 -7.24 -15.43 -25.07
C LYS A 120 -6.92 -14.68 -23.78
N GLN A 121 -6.75 -15.38 -22.66
CA GLN A 121 -6.44 -14.75 -21.38
C GLN A 121 -5.01 -14.23 -21.34
N LEU A 122 -4.04 -15.00 -21.82
CA LEU A 122 -2.65 -14.55 -21.90
C LEU A 122 -2.53 -13.30 -22.77
N VAL A 123 -3.30 -13.20 -23.86
CA VAL A 123 -3.35 -12.00 -24.70
C VAL A 123 -3.94 -10.81 -23.94
N LYS A 124 -5.07 -10.98 -23.23
CA LYS A 124 -5.68 -9.93 -22.40
C LYS A 124 -4.75 -9.47 -21.28
N VAL A 125 -4.11 -10.40 -20.59
CA VAL A 125 -3.13 -10.10 -19.52
C VAL A 125 -1.92 -9.37 -20.10
N ALA A 126 -1.40 -9.82 -21.25
CA ALA A 126 -0.28 -9.16 -21.91
C ALA A 126 -0.65 -7.74 -22.36
N GLU A 127 -1.85 -7.53 -22.90
CA GLU A 127 -2.36 -6.20 -23.27
C GLU A 127 -2.47 -5.28 -22.04
N SER A 128 -3.04 -5.79 -20.94
CA SER A 128 -3.14 -5.06 -19.66
C SER A 128 -1.76 -4.71 -19.09
N LYS A 129 -0.84 -5.69 -18.99
CA LYS A 129 0.54 -5.49 -18.53
C LYS A 129 1.28 -4.46 -19.40
N LYS A 130 1.11 -4.53 -20.73
CA LYS A 130 1.70 -3.57 -21.67
C LYS A 130 1.19 -2.16 -21.43
N SER A 131 -0.13 -1.98 -21.30
CA SER A 131 -0.73 -0.69 -20.96
C SER A 131 -0.22 -0.15 -19.62
N ARG A 132 -0.08 -1.01 -18.61
CA ARG A 132 0.45 -0.65 -17.29
C ARG A 132 1.91 -0.21 -17.36
N PHE A 133 2.77 -0.95 -18.05
CA PHE A 133 4.19 -0.59 -18.19
C PHE A 133 4.38 0.67 -19.05
N SER A 134 3.60 0.85 -20.12
CA SER A 134 3.58 2.11 -20.88
C SER A 134 3.23 3.29 -19.97
N GLY A 135 2.16 3.14 -19.16
CA GLY A 135 1.79 4.17 -18.19
C GLY A 135 2.83 4.43 -17.11
N ALA A 136 3.54 3.40 -16.64
CA ALA A 136 4.66 3.56 -15.71
C ALA A 136 5.83 4.33 -16.35
N ILE A 137 6.12 4.09 -17.63
CA ILE A 137 7.14 4.81 -18.40
C ILE A 137 6.74 6.27 -18.58
N GLU A 138 5.51 6.53 -19.04
CA GLU A 138 4.95 7.89 -19.19
C GLU A 138 5.07 8.68 -17.88
N LYS A 139 4.61 8.11 -16.77
CA LYS A 139 4.69 8.72 -15.44
C LYS A 139 6.12 9.03 -15.00
N LEU A 140 7.05 8.10 -15.23
CA LEU A 140 8.44 8.30 -14.85
C LEU A 140 9.09 9.39 -15.71
N ASN A 141 8.73 9.49 -16.99
CA ASN A 141 9.15 10.59 -17.87
C ASN A 141 8.55 11.92 -17.42
N GLU A 142 7.24 11.98 -17.16
CA GLU A 142 6.58 13.19 -16.61
C GLU A 142 7.25 13.65 -15.32
N ARG A 143 7.56 12.71 -14.42
CA ARG A 143 8.27 13.01 -13.17
C ARG A 143 9.67 13.53 -13.47
N LEU A 144 10.43 12.90 -14.37
CA LEU A 144 11.77 13.35 -14.77
C LEU A 144 11.73 14.78 -15.37
N ASP A 145 10.70 15.08 -16.15
CA ASP A 145 10.47 16.38 -16.78
C ASP A 145 10.02 17.44 -15.79
N SER A 146 9.32 17.04 -14.71
CA SER A 146 8.91 17.93 -13.63
C SER A 146 10.08 18.36 -12.74
N LEU A 147 11.21 17.65 -12.77
CA LEU A 147 12.40 18.02 -12.01
C LEU A 147 13.04 19.27 -12.62
N LYS A 148 12.82 20.43 -11.99
CA LYS A 148 13.37 21.75 -12.37
C LYS A 148 14.45 22.21 -11.39
N ASP A 149 15.20 23.23 -11.77
CA ASP A 149 16.19 23.93 -10.93
C ASP A 149 15.54 24.90 -9.90
N TYR A 150 14.22 25.02 -9.94
CA TYR A 150 13.39 25.75 -8.99
C TYR A 150 12.22 24.88 -8.51
N ARG A 151 11.61 25.26 -7.39
CA ARG A 151 10.35 24.70 -6.91
C ARG A 151 9.23 25.73 -6.89
N ILE A 152 8.01 25.23 -6.90
CA ILE A 152 6.79 26.01 -6.69
C ILE A 152 6.34 25.77 -5.25
N ILE A 153 6.14 26.85 -4.50
CA ILE A 153 5.71 26.80 -3.10
C ILE A 153 4.20 26.98 -3.03
N ASN A 154 3.53 26.12 -2.24
CA ASN A 154 2.11 26.26 -1.98
C ASN A 154 1.86 27.39 -0.97
N ARG A 155 1.30 28.51 -1.47
CA ARG A 155 0.94 29.69 -0.68
C ARG A 155 0.06 29.33 0.52
N ASP A 156 -0.98 28.53 0.31
CA ASP A 156 -2.00 28.32 1.34
C ASP A 156 -1.44 27.52 2.52
N LEU A 157 -0.53 26.59 2.26
CA LEU A 157 0.21 25.88 3.31
C LEU A 157 1.15 26.82 4.09
N VAL A 158 1.82 27.75 3.41
CA VAL A 158 2.66 28.77 4.07
C VAL A 158 1.83 29.67 4.98
N VAL A 159 0.69 30.17 4.48
CA VAL A 159 -0.22 31.03 5.25
C VAL A 159 -0.75 30.29 6.48
N LYS A 160 -1.18 29.03 6.33
CA LYS A 160 -1.63 28.19 7.45
C LYS A 160 -0.55 28.00 8.51
N ASP A 161 0.70 27.76 8.09
CA ASP A 161 1.84 27.65 9.03
C ASP A 161 2.12 28.98 9.75
N LEU A 162 1.99 30.12 9.07
CA LEU A 162 2.14 31.45 9.68
C LEU A 162 1.02 31.75 10.69
N GLU A 163 -0.22 31.44 10.37
CA GLU A 163 -1.36 31.59 11.28
C GLU A 163 -1.18 30.75 12.55
N ARG A 164 -0.69 29.51 12.42
CA ARG A 164 -0.35 28.67 13.58
C ARG A 164 0.77 29.29 14.41
N LEU A 165 1.86 29.73 13.78
CA LEU A 165 2.97 30.37 14.50
C LEU A 165 2.53 31.63 15.23
N LYS A 166 1.62 32.41 14.65
CA LYS A 166 1.05 33.60 15.29
C LYS A 166 0.41 33.28 16.65
N LYS A 167 -0.32 32.16 16.75
CA LYS A 167 -0.94 31.73 18.01
C LYS A 167 0.08 31.37 19.10
N ARG A 168 1.30 30.94 18.74
CA ARG A 168 2.33 30.52 19.72
C ARG A 168 2.95 31.65 20.53
N PHE A 169 2.78 32.90 20.11
CA PHE A 169 3.23 34.08 20.84
C PHE A 169 2.10 35.06 21.15
N ASP A 170 0.85 34.65 20.92
CA ASP A 170 -0.32 35.44 21.28
C ASP A 170 -0.60 35.25 22.77
N THR A 171 -0.22 36.24 23.58
CA THR A 171 -0.33 36.16 25.04
C THR A 171 -1.77 36.03 25.52
N GLU A 172 -2.76 36.53 24.78
CA GLU A 172 -4.17 36.41 25.19
C GLU A 172 -4.62 34.95 25.07
N VAL A 173 -4.30 34.31 23.94
CA VAL A 173 -4.60 32.89 23.70
C VAL A 173 -3.86 31.99 24.71
N ILE A 174 -2.57 32.20 24.89
CA ILE A 174 -1.75 31.37 25.80
C ILE A 174 -2.24 31.50 27.24
N ASN A 175 -2.53 32.73 27.70
CA ASN A 175 -3.01 32.93 29.06
C ASN A 175 -4.42 32.38 29.29
N ALA A 176 -5.29 32.38 28.27
CA ALA A 176 -6.59 31.72 28.34
C ALA A 176 -6.44 30.19 28.48
N GLU A 177 -5.54 29.58 27.69
CA GLU A 177 -5.23 28.14 27.80
C GLU A 177 -4.63 27.76 29.16
N LEU A 178 -3.65 28.53 29.65
CA LEU A 178 -3.06 28.33 30.97
C LEU A 178 -4.10 28.45 32.09
N ALA A 179 -5.01 29.43 32.01
CA ALA A 179 -6.08 29.58 32.98
C ALA A 179 -7.06 28.40 32.98
N SER A 180 -7.39 27.87 31.79
CA SER A 180 -8.24 26.67 31.65
C SER A 180 -7.58 25.44 32.26
N GLN A 181 -6.32 25.16 31.87
CA GLN A 181 -5.56 24.01 32.39
C GLN A 181 -5.36 24.09 33.90
N LEU A 182 -5.06 25.27 34.42
CA LEU A 182 -4.92 25.50 35.85
C LEU A 182 -6.27 25.28 36.58
N GLY A 183 -7.38 25.72 35.99
CA GLY A 183 -8.73 25.46 36.51
C GLY A 183 -9.05 23.98 36.62
N GLU A 184 -8.71 23.18 35.60
CA GLU A 184 -8.89 21.72 35.60
C GLU A 184 -8.02 21.02 36.66
N ILE A 185 -6.76 21.42 36.79
CA ILE A 185 -5.85 20.88 37.81
C ILE A 185 -6.39 21.18 39.21
N ASN A 186 -6.90 22.40 39.43
CA ASN A 186 -7.39 22.86 40.72
C ASN A 186 -8.76 22.29 41.09
N ALA A 187 -9.61 21.93 40.12
CA ALA A 187 -10.94 21.36 40.36
C ALA A 187 -10.90 20.01 41.12
N ASN A 188 -9.76 19.30 41.06
CA ASN A 188 -9.59 17.97 41.64
C ASN A 188 -9.01 17.97 43.06
N LYS A 189 -8.90 19.15 43.72
CA LYS A 189 -8.24 19.25 45.04
C LYS A 189 -8.95 20.23 45.98
N TYR A 190 -9.02 19.85 47.25
CA TYR A 190 -9.39 20.73 48.35
C TYR A 190 -8.13 21.27 49.02
N PHE A 191 -7.97 22.59 49.03
CA PHE A 191 -6.84 23.26 49.68
C PHE A 191 -7.30 24.16 50.83
N SER A 192 -6.49 24.24 51.88
CA SER A 192 -6.69 25.15 53.01
C SER A 192 -6.36 26.60 52.61
N GLN A 193 -7.11 27.55 53.17
CA GLN A 193 -6.95 28.98 52.92
C GLN A 193 -5.66 29.53 53.56
N ASN A 194 -4.51 29.20 53.00
CA ASN A 194 -3.24 29.87 53.33
C ASN A 194 -3.02 31.07 52.40
N HIS A 195 -2.26 32.07 52.87
CA HIS A 195 -1.97 33.30 52.13
C HIS A 195 -1.10 33.00 50.91
N ALA A 196 -1.69 33.04 49.71
CA ALA A 196 -0.94 32.93 48.46
C ALA A 196 -0.11 34.21 48.22
N ALA A 197 1.14 34.04 47.84
CA ALA A 197 2.04 35.14 47.51
C ALA A 197 2.03 35.39 46.00
N LYS A 198 2.02 36.67 45.61
CA LYS A 198 2.27 37.09 44.23
C LYS A 198 3.77 37.24 44.02
N GLY A 199 4.29 36.73 42.91
CA GLY A 199 5.66 36.94 42.49
C GLY A 199 5.87 36.62 41.02
N TYR A 200 7.07 36.89 40.53
CA TYR A 200 7.44 36.60 39.15
C TYR A 200 8.52 35.54 39.09
N LEU A 201 8.37 34.62 38.14
CA LEU A 201 9.25 33.47 37.96
C LEU A 201 9.79 33.49 36.53
N ARG A 202 11.12 33.50 36.39
CA ARG A 202 11.81 33.29 35.11
C ARG A 202 12.39 31.91 35.09
N LEU A 203 12.00 31.12 34.10
CA LEU A 203 12.58 29.81 33.86
C LEU A 203 13.70 29.91 32.84
N GLU A 204 14.78 29.14 33.05
CA GLU A 204 15.88 28.98 32.12
C GLU A 204 15.90 27.53 31.59
N LYS A 205 17.08 26.93 31.40
CA LYS A 205 17.20 25.54 30.95
C LYS A 205 16.78 24.56 32.05
N THR A 206 16.37 23.36 31.66
CA THR A 206 16.08 22.25 32.58
C THR A 206 17.34 21.82 33.34
N THR A 207 17.20 21.39 34.59
CA THR A 207 18.35 20.96 35.44
C THR A 207 18.86 19.56 35.10
N GLY A 208 18.07 18.76 34.38
CA GLY A 208 18.36 17.35 34.07
C GLY A 208 17.48 16.38 34.86
N SER A 209 16.84 16.85 35.94
CA SER A 209 15.74 16.17 36.64
C SER A 209 14.40 16.51 35.99
N GLU A 210 13.43 15.60 36.06
CA GLU A 210 12.10 15.83 35.51
C GLU A 210 11.40 17.01 36.22
N ASN A 211 10.71 17.85 35.45
CA ASN A 211 9.91 18.96 35.94
C ASN A 211 10.68 19.99 36.80
N GLU A 212 12.00 20.11 36.59
CA GLU A 212 12.87 21.07 37.26
C GLU A 212 13.61 21.99 36.27
N TRP A 213 13.63 23.27 36.58
CA TRP A 213 14.30 24.31 35.79
C TRP A 213 15.19 25.17 36.67
N TRP A 214 16.31 25.63 36.10
CA TRP A 214 17.01 26.77 36.67
C TRP A 214 16.09 27.99 36.61
N ALA A 215 16.03 28.76 37.69
CA ALA A 215 15.07 29.83 37.82
C ALA A 215 15.70 31.12 38.38
N LYS A 216 15.00 32.23 38.17
CA LYS A 216 15.19 33.49 38.88
C LYS A 216 13.84 34.01 39.30
N ILE A 217 13.81 34.78 40.37
CA ILE A 217 12.58 35.36 40.89
C ILE A 217 12.70 36.87 41.04
N LYS A 218 11.55 37.54 41.09
CA LYS A 218 11.46 38.91 41.59
C LYS A 218 10.11 39.14 42.29
N PRO A 219 10.07 39.90 43.40
CA PRO A 219 8.82 40.15 44.13
C PRO A 219 7.84 41.03 43.34
N SER A 220 8.34 42.07 42.69
CA SER A 220 7.54 43.04 41.95
C SER A 220 7.97 43.13 40.48
N GLN A 221 7.13 43.67 39.61
CA GLN A 221 7.42 43.73 38.17
C GLN A 221 8.63 44.62 37.85
N HIS A 222 8.87 45.66 38.66
CA HIS A 222 9.95 46.63 38.47
C HIS A 222 11.28 46.23 39.13
N ASP A 223 11.29 45.13 39.87
CA ASP A 223 12.49 44.64 40.52
C ASP A 223 13.39 43.89 39.52
N ASP A 224 14.67 43.79 39.85
CA ASP A 224 15.64 43.00 39.09
C ASP A 224 15.48 41.50 39.35
N TRP A 225 15.81 40.70 38.34
CA TRP A 225 15.81 39.23 38.46
C TRP A 225 16.96 38.76 39.33
N GLN A 226 16.63 38.08 40.42
CA GLN A 226 17.62 37.62 41.40
C GLN A 226 17.45 36.12 41.69
N GLN A 227 18.49 35.56 42.32
CA GLN A 227 18.41 34.25 42.95
C GLN A 227 17.62 34.35 44.26
N PHE A 228 17.05 33.26 44.73
CA PHE A 228 16.37 33.22 46.04
C PHE A 228 17.36 33.48 47.19
N GLU A 229 18.59 32.99 47.07
CA GLU A 229 19.70 33.30 47.99
C GLU A 229 20.82 34.01 47.22
N LEU A 230 21.44 35.03 47.85
CA LEU A 230 22.46 35.89 47.23
C LEU A 230 23.66 35.13 46.63
N ASP A 231 24.10 34.04 47.27
CA ASP A 231 25.28 33.24 46.86
C ASP A 231 24.89 31.83 46.34
N GLY A 232 23.61 31.61 46.06
CA GLY A 232 23.07 30.31 45.67
C GLY A 232 22.50 30.28 44.26
N TYR A 233 22.09 29.09 43.82
CA TYR A 233 21.28 28.92 42.62
C TYR A 233 19.82 28.68 42.98
N THR A 234 18.89 29.10 42.13
CA THR A 234 17.46 28.81 42.31
C THR A 234 17.04 27.76 41.32
N ILE A 235 16.36 26.73 41.82
CA ILE A 235 15.69 25.73 41.01
C ILE A 235 14.20 25.88 41.29
N PHE A 236 13.39 25.87 40.23
CA PHE A 236 11.95 25.73 40.36
C PHE A 236 11.56 24.31 39.98
N SER A 237 10.86 23.63 40.89
CA SER A 237 10.23 22.34 40.65
C SER A 237 8.72 22.53 40.64
N SER A 238 8.07 22.25 39.51
CA SER A 238 6.61 22.38 39.42
C SER A 238 5.86 21.22 40.08
N GLY A 239 6.56 20.13 40.40
CA GLY A 239 5.95 18.81 40.62
C GLY A 239 5.29 18.25 39.35
N GLU A 240 4.84 17.00 39.42
CA GLU A 240 4.17 16.32 38.30
C GLU A 240 2.85 17.00 37.89
N TYR A 241 2.10 17.52 38.87
CA TYR A 241 0.76 18.08 38.66
C TYR A 241 0.74 19.36 37.83
N TYR A 242 1.71 20.25 38.01
CA TYR A 242 1.78 21.52 37.28
C TYR A 242 2.80 21.49 36.13
N ALA A 243 3.43 20.34 35.87
CA ALA A 243 4.50 20.19 34.88
C ALA A 243 4.12 20.70 33.48
N SER A 244 2.87 20.43 33.06
CA SER A 244 2.36 20.82 31.75
C SER A 244 2.20 22.34 31.56
N LEU A 245 2.15 23.12 32.64
CA LEU A 245 1.93 24.57 32.60
C LEU A 245 3.20 25.37 32.31
N PHE A 246 4.38 24.77 32.49
CA PHE A 246 5.65 25.49 32.46
C PHE A 246 6.51 25.11 31.25
N GLN A 247 7.05 26.13 30.60
CA GLN A 247 7.98 26.00 29.47
C GLN A 247 9.33 26.68 29.77
N PRO A 248 10.46 26.09 29.33
CA PRO A 248 11.78 26.69 29.44
C PRO A 248 11.84 28.11 28.83
N TYR A 249 12.72 28.96 29.36
CA TYR A 249 12.95 30.33 28.86
C TYR A 249 11.71 31.24 28.85
N SER A 250 10.74 30.95 29.71
CA SER A 250 9.50 31.71 29.84
C SER A 250 9.44 32.41 31.18
N ASP A 251 8.82 33.58 31.20
CA ASP A 251 8.64 34.40 32.38
C ASP A 251 7.15 34.43 32.75
N TYR A 252 6.84 34.20 34.03
CA TYR A 252 5.47 34.09 34.53
C TYR A 252 5.22 35.10 35.65
N ASP A 253 4.03 35.72 35.64
CA ASP A 253 3.38 36.28 36.83
C ASP A 253 2.56 35.15 37.48
N MET A 254 2.89 34.83 38.73
CA MET A 254 2.36 33.68 39.44
C MET A 254 1.86 34.10 40.83
N VAL A 255 0.68 33.61 41.19
CA VAL A 255 0.15 33.72 42.55
C VAL A 255 0.04 32.31 43.13
N ALA A 256 0.92 31.98 44.07
CA ALA A 256 1.08 30.62 44.56
C ALA A 256 1.34 30.56 46.08
N ILE A 257 0.98 29.42 46.68
CA ILE A 257 1.39 29.05 48.03
C ILE A 257 2.73 28.33 47.90
N MET A 258 3.79 29.01 48.35
CA MET A 258 5.16 28.53 48.28
C MET A 258 5.64 28.20 49.70
N PRO A 259 5.75 26.92 50.08
CA PRO A 259 6.41 26.53 51.32
C PRO A 259 7.89 26.94 51.33
N PRO A 260 8.56 26.91 52.50
CA PRO A 260 9.99 27.17 52.60
C PRO A 260 10.79 26.30 51.60
N PRO A 261 11.79 26.87 50.89
CA PRO A 261 12.55 26.13 49.90
C PRO A 261 13.31 24.96 50.52
N SER A 262 13.41 23.86 49.77
CA SER A 262 14.33 22.79 50.11
C SER A 262 15.73 23.08 49.55
N ARG A 263 16.78 22.46 50.11
CA ARG A 263 18.17 22.68 49.69
C ARG A 263 18.77 21.44 49.02
N ARG A 264 19.45 21.64 47.90
CA ARG A 264 20.27 20.63 47.21
C ARG A 264 21.65 21.24 46.92
N GLY A 265 22.60 21.02 47.82
CA GLY A 265 23.91 21.69 47.75
C GLY A 265 23.76 23.21 47.92
N THR A 266 24.30 23.99 46.97
CA THR A 266 24.16 25.47 46.91
C THR A 266 22.87 25.92 46.23
N ALA A 267 21.99 25.00 45.83
CA ALA A 267 20.74 25.33 45.17
C ALA A 267 19.54 25.31 46.13
N SER A 268 18.73 26.37 46.09
CA SER A 268 17.43 26.47 46.76
C SER A 268 16.33 26.07 45.77
N ILE A 269 15.57 25.03 46.13
CA ILE A 269 14.51 24.47 45.32
C ILE A 269 13.17 25.02 45.81
N LEU A 270 12.56 25.84 44.96
CA LEU A 270 11.22 26.37 45.09
C LEU A 270 10.23 25.37 44.51
N TYR A 271 9.19 25.03 45.26
CA TYR A 271 8.12 24.15 44.80
C TYR A 271 6.76 24.72 45.24
N PRO A 272 5.77 24.84 44.33
CA PRO A 272 4.45 25.33 44.70
C PRO A 272 3.61 24.21 45.30
N GLU A 273 2.99 24.47 46.44
CA GLU A 273 1.94 23.59 46.97
C GLU A 273 0.62 23.82 46.20
N TYR A 274 0.35 25.08 45.85
CA TYR A 274 -0.85 25.48 45.13
C TYR A 274 -0.58 26.71 44.23
N ILE A 275 -1.12 26.71 43.01
CA ILE A 275 -1.07 27.86 42.10
C ILE A 275 -2.51 28.34 41.87
N SER A 276 -2.80 29.59 42.26
CA SER A 276 -4.13 30.20 42.10
C SER A 276 -4.27 30.98 40.79
N LYS A 277 -3.16 31.55 40.30
CA LYS A 277 -3.09 32.27 39.04
C LYS A 277 -1.72 32.08 38.41
N LEU A 278 -1.70 31.88 37.10
CA LEU A 278 -0.48 31.81 36.30
C LEU A 278 -0.72 32.54 34.98
N THR A 279 0.14 33.49 34.66
CA THR A 279 0.11 34.21 33.37
C THR A 279 1.52 34.36 32.82
N ILE A 280 1.73 34.02 31.56
CA ILE A 280 2.98 34.26 30.85
C ILE A 280 3.12 35.74 30.49
N LEU A 281 4.33 36.27 30.61
CA LEU A 281 4.66 37.66 30.26
C LEU A 281 5.04 37.77 28.79
N ALA A 282 4.61 38.86 28.14
CA ALA A 282 4.87 39.12 26.71
C ALA A 282 6.36 39.21 26.36
N ASP A 283 7.20 39.66 27.31
CA ASP A 283 8.65 39.83 27.13
C ASP A 283 9.44 38.53 27.40
N SER A 284 8.75 37.41 27.59
CA SER A 284 9.37 36.09 27.73
C SER A 284 10.27 35.78 26.53
N ARG A 285 11.50 35.31 26.80
CA ARG A 285 12.48 34.99 25.73
C ARG A 285 11.95 33.94 24.75
N SER A 286 11.18 32.97 25.22
CA SER A 286 10.49 31.97 24.40
C SER A 286 9.56 32.62 23.37
N LEU A 287 8.71 33.55 23.79
CA LEU A 287 7.75 34.25 22.93
C LEU A 287 8.44 35.21 21.96
N LEU A 288 9.48 35.92 22.40
CA LEU A 288 10.29 36.79 21.54
C LEU A 288 10.94 35.99 20.40
N ARG A 289 11.49 34.81 20.71
CA ARG A 289 12.08 33.92 19.70
C ARG A 289 11.04 33.45 18.67
N ASP A 290 9.83 33.12 19.11
CA ASP A 290 8.75 32.71 18.21
C ASP A 290 8.25 33.89 17.34
N LYS A 291 8.20 35.10 17.90
CA LYS A 291 7.88 36.34 17.17
C LYS A 291 8.94 36.67 16.10
N GLU A 292 10.22 36.55 16.43
CA GLU A 292 11.32 36.71 15.46
C GLU A 292 11.22 35.67 14.33
N LYS A 293 10.96 34.40 14.68
CA LYS A 293 10.77 33.32 13.71
C LYS A 293 9.59 33.61 12.78
N PHE A 294 8.48 34.10 13.33
CA PHE A 294 7.31 34.51 12.55
C PHE A 294 7.63 35.65 11.59
N SER A 295 8.29 36.71 12.06
CA SER A 295 8.67 37.85 11.22
C SER A 295 9.55 37.40 10.06
N LYS A 296 10.56 36.56 10.33
CA LYS A 296 11.45 36.00 9.30
C LYS A 296 10.69 35.19 8.25
N LEU A 297 9.78 34.30 8.67
CA LEU A 297 8.99 33.48 7.75
C LEU A 297 7.98 34.33 6.96
N ARG A 298 7.41 35.37 7.58
CA ARG A 298 6.51 36.31 6.91
C ARG A 298 7.24 37.09 5.82
N GLU A 299 8.43 37.60 6.10
CA GLU A 299 9.28 38.28 5.11
C GLU A 299 9.63 37.35 3.94
N GLN A 300 10.00 36.09 4.23
CA GLN A 300 10.20 35.09 3.19
C GLN A 300 8.95 34.86 2.35
N GLY A 301 7.77 34.79 2.98
CA GLY A 301 6.49 34.68 2.27
C GLY A 301 6.19 35.88 1.36
N ILE A 302 6.52 37.10 1.79
CA ILE A 302 6.36 38.32 0.99
C ILE A 302 7.29 38.28 -0.23
N ALA A 303 8.57 37.95 -0.03
CA ALA A 303 9.54 37.84 -1.12
C ALA A 303 9.17 36.72 -2.12
N LEU A 304 8.57 35.62 -1.64
CA LEU A 304 8.05 34.57 -2.51
C LEU A 304 6.85 35.05 -3.32
N ASN A 305 5.96 35.84 -2.72
CA ASN A 305 4.81 36.39 -3.41
C ASN A 305 5.22 37.30 -4.59
N GLU A 306 6.28 38.11 -4.41
CA GLU A 306 6.84 38.96 -5.48
C GLU A 306 7.41 38.14 -6.64
N ASN A 307 7.93 36.94 -6.38
CA ASN A 307 8.51 36.03 -7.39
C ASN A 307 7.54 34.92 -7.85
N GLY A 308 6.23 35.12 -7.68
CA GLY A 308 5.21 34.17 -8.13
C GLY A 308 5.27 32.80 -7.44
N TRP A 309 5.69 32.78 -6.17
CA TRP A 309 5.86 31.60 -5.33
C TRP A 309 6.87 30.58 -5.86
N LYS A 310 7.91 31.07 -6.54
CA LYS A 310 9.03 30.27 -7.04
C LYS A 310 10.30 30.56 -6.27
N THR A 311 11.06 29.51 -5.97
CA THR A 311 12.42 29.64 -5.41
C THR A 311 13.36 28.67 -6.06
N LYS A 312 14.61 29.10 -6.27
CA LYS A 312 15.69 28.23 -6.73
C LYS A 312 15.96 27.13 -5.68
N LEU A 313 16.30 25.94 -6.16
CA LEU A 313 16.69 24.83 -5.29
C LEU A 313 18.01 25.12 -4.59
N THR A 314 18.13 24.67 -3.34
CA THR A 314 19.39 24.69 -2.61
C THR A 314 20.36 23.62 -3.16
N PRO A 315 21.69 23.71 -2.89
CA PRO A 315 22.63 22.67 -3.31
C PRO A 315 22.29 21.27 -2.79
N GLU A 316 21.72 21.18 -1.58
CA GLU A 316 21.27 19.90 -1.00
C GLU A 316 20.06 19.34 -1.76
N GLU A 317 19.09 20.20 -2.08
CA GLU A 317 17.91 19.83 -2.86
C GLU A 317 18.29 19.39 -4.29
N LEU A 318 19.23 20.08 -4.93
CA LEU A 318 19.78 19.67 -6.23
C LEU A 318 20.46 18.29 -6.15
N SER A 319 21.21 18.03 -5.08
CA SER A 319 21.84 16.71 -4.88
C SER A 319 20.80 15.61 -4.68
N GLU A 320 19.71 15.88 -3.95
CA GLU A 320 18.62 14.94 -3.78
C GLU A 320 17.87 14.69 -5.08
N GLN A 321 17.65 15.75 -5.87
CA GLN A 321 17.04 15.66 -7.18
C GLN A 321 17.87 14.83 -8.17
N GLU A 322 19.21 14.92 -8.16
CA GLU A 322 20.04 14.09 -9.04
C GLU A 322 20.00 12.60 -8.65
N LYS A 323 19.97 12.30 -7.35
CA LYS A 323 19.75 10.92 -6.88
C LYS A 323 18.41 10.39 -7.36
N GLU A 324 17.38 11.22 -7.29
CA GLU A 324 16.06 10.89 -7.82
C GLU A 324 16.08 10.66 -9.33
N ARG A 325 16.79 11.47 -10.12
CA ARG A 325 16.98 11.25 -11.56
C ARG A 325 17.61 9.89 -11.85
N GLU A 326 18.64 9.50 -11.09
CA GLU A 326 19.28 8.19 -11.24
C GLU A 326 18.30 7.04 -10.96
N THR A 327 17.55 7.11 -9.86
CA THR A 327 16.51 6.13 -9.52
C THR A 327 15.43 6.04 -10.62
N ILE A 328 14.95 7.18 -11.13
CA ILE A 328 13.95 7.24 -12.19
C ILE A 328 14.48 6.58 -13.48
N ARG A 329 15.71 6.92 -13.91
CA ARG A 329 16.35 6.34 -15.11
C ARG A 329 16.48 4.83 -15.00
N LYS A 330 16.86 4.30 -13.83
CA LYS A 330 16.97 2.86 -13.59
C LYS A 330 15.61 2.15 -13.60
N ARG A 331 14.56 2.79 -13.10
CA ARG A 331 13.19 2.25 -13.20
C ARG A 331 12.65 2.31 -14.63
N LEU A 332 12.96 3.37 -15.38
CA LEU A 332 12.61 3.49 -16.79
C LEU A 332 13.20 2.36 -17.62
N SER A 333 14.49 2.04 -17.43
CA SER A 333 15.12 0.95 -18.16
C SER A 333 14.51 -0.42 -17.81
N TYR A 334 14.17 -0.65 -16.54
CA TYR A 334 13.45 -1.84 -16.11
C TYR A 334 12.08 -1.96 -16.79
N PHE A 335 11.21 -0.94 -16.67
CA PHE A 335 9.87 -1.00 -17.26
C PHE A 335 9.88 -1.05 -18.78
N ALA A 336 10.86 -0.41 -19.44
CA ALA A 336 11.04 -0.51 -20.89
C ALA A 336 11.37 -1.95 -21.30
N SER A 337 12.27 -2.62 -20.58
CA SER A 337 12.62 -4.02 -20.84
C SER A 337 11.42 -4.96 -20.61
N GLU A 338 10.67 -4.77 -19.51
CA GLU A 338 9.48 -5.59 -19.24
C GLU A 338 8.35 -5.33 -20.24
N HIS A 339 8.17 -4.08 -20.68
CA HIS A 339 7.23 -3.72 -21.73
C HIS A 339 7.55 -4.42 -23.05
N GLU A 340 8.83 -4.50 -23.43
CA GLU A 340 9.27 -5.21 -24.64
C GLU A 340 9.00 -6.72 -24.54
N LYS A 341 9.38 -7.35 -23.42
CA LYS A 341 9.13 -8.80 -23.20
C LYS A 341 7.66 -9.16 -23.31
N VAL A 342 6.78 -8.40 -22.64
CA VAL A 342 5.33 -8.60 -22.73
C VAL A 342 4.80 -8.30 -24.14
N GLY A 343 5.39 -7.32 -24.83
CA GLY A 343 5.08 -7.01 -26.22
C GLY A 343 5.31 -8.19 -27.16
N ILE A 344 6.41 -8.92 -27.00
CA ILE A 344 6.73 -10.13 -27.77
C ILE A 344 5.66 -11.21 -27.56
N VAL A 345 5.30 -11.48 -26.31
CA VAL A 345 4.24 -12.45 -25.96
C VAL A 345 2.93 -12.11 -26.68
N HIS A 346 2.50 -10.85 -26.60
CA HIS A 346 1.27 -10.40 -27.26
C HIS A 346 1.35 -10.57 -28.79
N GLN A 347 2.47 -10.18 -29.41
CA GLN A 347 2.68 -10.30 -30.86
C GLN A 347 2.64 -11.75 -31.35
N VAL A 348 3.13 -12.69 -30.54
CA VAL A 348 3.14 -14.13 -30.89
C VAL A 348 1.76 -14.77 -30.71
N LEU A 349 1.06 -14.46 -29.61
CA LEU A 349 -0.18 -15.16 -29.23
C LEU A 349 -1.44 -14.58 -29.89
N ALA A 350 -1.56 -13.26 -30.01
CA ALA A 350 -2.78 -12.64 -30.55
C ALA A 350 -3.15 -13.13 -31.97
N PRO A 351 -2.20 -13.30 -32.91
CA PRO A 351 -2.51 -13.85 -34.24
C PRO A 351 -3.00 -15.30 -34.23
N LYS A 352 -2.75 -16.07 -33.16
CA LYS A 352 -3.14 -17.50 -33.07
C LYS A 352 -4.61 -17.70 -32.69
N ILE A 353 -5.28 -16.68 -32.15
CA ILE A 353 -6.70 -16.76 -31.74
C ILE A 353 -7.60 -17.15 -32.92
N LYS A 354 -7.50 -16.46 -34.06
CA LYS A 354 -8.33 -16.73 -35.24
C LYS A 354 -8.13 -18.15 -35.81
N PRO A 355 -6.88 -18.64 -36.01
CA PRO A 355 -6.64 -20.03 -36.37
C PRO A 355 -7.26 -21.06 -35.42
N PHE A 356 -7.16 -20.87 -34.11
CA PHE A 356 -7.79 -21.77 -33.14
C PHE A 356 -9.33 -21.76 -33.25
N GLN A 357 -9.94 -20.58 -33.42
CA GLN A 357 -11.38 -20.45 -33.66
C GLN A 357 -11.83 -21.16 -34.94
N GLN A 358 -11.00 -21.12 -35.99
CA GLN A 358 -11.28 -21.82 -37.24
C GLN A 358 -11.24 -23.34 -37.05
N VAL A 359 -10.22 -23.86 -36.34
CA VAL A 359 -10.11 -25.28 -35.97
C VAL A 359 -11.33 -25.72 -35.15
N GLU A 360 -11.75 -24.94 -34.17
CA GLU A 360 -12.98 -25.20 -33.41
C GLU A 360 -14.21 -25.30 -34.33
N LYS A 361 -14.39 -24.31 -35.22
CA LYS A 361 -15.54 -24.25 -36.12
C LYS A 361 -15.60 -25.47 -37.05
N GLU A 362 -14.47 -25.89 -37.61
CA GLU A 362 -14.37 -27.06 -38.49
C GLU A 362 -14.73 -28.36 -37.75
N TRP A 363 -14.20 -28.56 -36.54
CA TRP A 363 -14.57 -29.72 -35.72
C TRP A 363 -16.08 -29.77 -35.39
N ARG A 364 -16.69 -28.62 -35.11
CA ARG A 364 -18.14 -28.53 -34.89
C ARG A 364 -18.93 -28.83 -36.16
N GLN A 365 -18.45 -28.42 -37.34
CA GLN A 365 -19.05 -28.82 -38.63
C GLN A 365 -19.00 -30.34 -38.84
N CYS A 366 -17.94 -31.01 -38.37
CA CYS A 366 -17.85 -32.47 -38.33
C CYS A 366 -18.72 -33.15 -37.24
N LYS A 367 -19.59 -32.39 -36.55
CA LYS A 367 -20.47 -32.85 -35.45
C LYS A 367 -19.73 -33.46 -34.26
N VAL A 368 -18.46 -33.08 -34.04
CA VAL A 368 -17.67 -33.54 -32.89
C VAL A 368 -18.07 -32.73 -31.65
N LYS A 369 -18.25 -33.43 -30.52
CA LYS A 369 -18.51 -32.82 -29.21
C LYS A 369 -17.22 -32.76 -28.39
N SER A 370 -17.05 -31.76 -27.54
CA SER A 370 -15.86 -31.70 -26.66
C SER A 370 -16.03 -32.64 -25.46
N LYS A 371 -14.96 -33.34 -25.08
CA LYS A 371 -14.90 -34.16 -23.86
C LYS A 371 -13.49 -34.14 -23.27
N SER A 372 -13.37 -33.83 -21.98
CA SER A 372 -12.08 -33.71 -21.29
C SER A 372 -11.38 -35.04 -21.01
N THR A 373 -12.14 -36.15 -20.96
CA THR A 373 -11.60 -37.47 -20.64
C THR A 373 -10.61 -37.94 -21.71
N PHE A 374 -9.35 -38.18 -21.31
CA PHE A 374 -8.35 -38.74 -22.19
C PHE A 374 -8.65 -40.22 -22.51
N PRO A 375 -8.77 -40.62 -23.78
CA PRO A 375 -9.29 -41.94 -24.15
C PRO A 375 -8.27 -43.10 -24.11
N ASN A 376 -7.02 -42.88 -23.70
CA ASN A 376 -5.96 -43.91 -23.57
C ASN A 376 -5.91 -44.90 -24.77
N SER A 377 -5.99 -44.40 -26.01
CA SER A 377 -6.14 -45.26 -27.20
C SER A 377 -4.85 -45.38 -28.02
N MET A 378 -4.75 -46.47 -28.80
CA MET A 378 -3.64 -46.71 -29.73
C MET A 378 -3.43 -45.58 -30.75
N THR A 379 -4.46 -44.77 -31.01
CA THR A 379 -4.34 -43.60 -31.90
C THR A 379 -3.35 -42.57 -31.37
N PHE A 380 -3.30 -42.35 -30.04
CA PHE A 380 -2.32 -41.46 -29.42
C PHE A 380 -0.91 -42.04 -29.34
N VAL A 381 -0.75 -43.34 -29.58
CA VAL A 381 0.55 -44.03 -29.63
C VAL A 381 1.09 -44.08 -31.06
N GLN A 382 0.21 -44.33 -32.04
CA GLN A 382 0.60 -44.57 -33.44
C GLN A 382 0.59 -43.31 -34.31
N ASN A 383 -0.17 -42.28 -33.95
CA ASN A 383 -0.26 -41.04 -34.71
C ASN A 383 0.50 -39.91 -33.99
N PRO A 384 1.65 -39.45 -34.55
CA PRO A 384 2.47 -38.41 -33.93
C PRO A 384 1.70 -37.11 -33.67
N ALA A 385 0.74 -36.74 -34.52
CA ALA A 385 -0.01 -35.50 -34.36
C ALA A 385 -0.94 -35.56 -33.13
N TYR A 386 -1.62 -36.69 -32.90
CA TYR A 386 -2.45 -36.86 -31.70
C TYR A 386 -1.59 -36.88 -30.44
N GLN A 387 -0.45 -37.58 -30.48
CA GLN A 387 0.50 -37.62 -29.38
C GLN A 387 1.06 -36.23 -29.05
N ALA A 388 1.43 -35.45 -30.06
CA ALA A 388 1.95 -34.10 -29.92
C ALA A 388 0.92 -33.13 -29.33
N VAL A 389 -0.37 -33.23 -29.72
CA VAL A 389 -1.44 -32.43 -29.10
C VAL A 389 -1.56 -32.73 -27.61
N HIS A 390 -1.60 -34.01 -27.22
CA HIS A 390 -1.75 -34.40 -25.82
C HIS A 390 -0.53 -34.02 -24.97
N SER A 391 0.67 -34.43 -25.40
CA SER A 391 1.92 -34.14 -24.68
C SER A 391 2.20 -32.64 -24.63
N GLY A 392 1.96 -31.92 -25.72
CA GLY A 392 2.10 -30.46 -25.77
C GLY A 392 1.15 -29.75 -24.82
N PHE A 393 -0.12 -30.19 -24.75
CA PHE A 393 -1.09 -29.61 -23.82
C PHE A 393 -0.74 -29.90 -22.36
N LYS A 394 -0.30 -31.12 -22.03
CA LYS A 394 0.17 -31.46 -20.69
C LYS A 394 1.33 -30.56 -20.25
N LYS A 395 2.37 -30.43 -21.09
CA LYS A 395 3.52 -29.56 -20.83
C LYS A 395 3.11 -28.08 -20.72
N LEU A 396 2.21 -27.63 -21.59
CA LEU A 396 1.73 -26.25 -21.57
C LEU A 396 1.06 -25.94 -20.22
N LYS A 397 0.19 -26.83 -19.73
CA LYS A 397 -0.47 -26.69 -18.42
C LYS A 397 0.55 -26.64 -17.27
N GLU A 398 1.56 -27.50 -17.30
CA GLU A 398 2.64 -27.51 -16.31
C GLU A 398 3.44 -26.20 -16.31
N GLN A 399 3.81 -25.69 -17.49
CA GLN A 399 4.61 -24.47 -17.61
C GLN A 399 3.91 -23.17 -17.21
N ILE A 400 2.58 -23.11 -17.35
CA ILE A 400 1.79 -21.91 -17.03
C ILE A 400 1.15 -21.97 -15.64
N GLY A 401 1.51 -22.96 -14.80
CA GLY A 401 0.97 -23.10 -13.45
C GLY A 401 -0.50 -23.54 -13.40
N LEU A 402 -1.00 -24.17 -14.47
CA LEU A 402 -2.37 -24.69 -14.60
C LEU A 402 -2.40 -26.22 -14.66
N ALA A 403 -1.45 -26.88 -14.00
CA ALA A 403 -1.41 -28.34 -13.90
C ALA A 403 -2.67 -28.91 -13.22
N ASP A 404 -3.29 -28.13 -12.33
CA ASP A 404 -4.55 -28.42 -11.66
C ASP A 404 -5.76 -28.08 -12.56
N GLU A 405 -6.51 -29.10 -13.00
CA GLU A 405 -7.66 -28.93 -13.90
C GLU A 405 -8.80 -28.12 -13.25
N ASP A 406 -8.90 -28.14 -11.92
CA ASP A 406 -9.96 -27.43 -11.19
C ASP A 406 -9.77 -25.91 -11.21
N ILE A 407 -8.52 -25.43 -11.29
CA ILE A 407 -8.21 -23.99 -11.36
C ILE A 407 -8.66 -23.40 -12.68
N LEU A 408 -8.36 -24.05 -13.81
CA LEU A 408 -8.74 -23.55 -15.14
C LEU A 408 -10.26 -23.47 -15.29
N LEU A 409 -10.98 -24.54 -14.90
CA LEU A 409 -12.44 -24.56 -14.91
C LEU A 409 -13.04 -23.48 -14.00
N SER A 410 -12.41 -23.26 -12.84
CA SER A 410 -12.82 -22.24 -11.89
C SER A 410 -12.69 -20.83 -12.43
N LEU A 411 -11.63 -20.57 -13.22
CA LEU A 411 -11.40 -19.29 -13.84
C LEU A 411 -12.35 -18.99 -14.99
N GLU A 412 -12.69 -20.00 -15.79
CA GLU A 412 -13.72 -19.89 -16.82
C GLU A 412 -15.09 -19.56 -16.21
N LYS A 413 -15.42 -20.15 -15.05
CA LYS A 413 -16.62 -19.78 -14.28
C LYS A 413 -16.56 -18.32 -13.81
N ILE A 414 -15.43 -17.87 -13.26
CA ILE A 414 -15.25 -16.48 -12.82
C ILE A 414 -15.36 -15.49 -13.99
N GLU A 415 -14.88 -15.87 -15.17
CA GLU A 415 -15.01 -15.04 -16.36
C GLU A 415 -16.46 -14.88 -16.81
N ALA A 416 -17.27 -15.93 -16.65
CA ALA A 416 -18.71 -15.90 -16.91
C ALA A 416 -19.51 -15.07 -15.89
N ILE A 417 -18.93 -14.74 -14.73
CA ILE A 417 -19.55 -13.83 -13.76
C ILE A 417 -19.72 -12.45 -14.41
N GLY A 418 -20.98 -12.01 -14.48
CA GLY A 418 -21.42 -10.75 -15.07
C GLY A 418 -21.22 -9.54 -14.16
N LEU A 419 -22.08 -8.52 -14.30
CA LEU A 419 -22.06 -7.32 -13.45
C LEU A 419 -22.42 -7.70 -12.00
N VAL A 420 -21.41 -7.77 -11.14
CA VAL A 420 -21.53 -7.89 -9.68
C VAL A 420 -21.74 -6.51 -9.07
N ASN A 421 -22.25 -6.46 -7.83
CA ASN A 421 -22.30 -5.27 -6.99
C ASN A 421 -20.94 -4.52 -7.00
N MET A 422 -20.92 -3.26 -7.43
CA MET A 422 -19.68 -2.48 -7.63
C MET A 422 -18.82 -2.35 -6.35
N PRO A 423 -19.38 -2.06 -5.17
CA PRO A 423 -18.69 -2.18 -3.88
C PRO A 423 -17.92 -3.49 -3.69
N LEU A 424 -18.56 -4.65 -3.94
CA LEU A 424 -17.91 -5.96 -3.77
C LEU A 424 -16.79 -6.18 -4.80
N ILE A 425 -16.97 -5.71 -6.05
CA ILE A 425 -15.90 -5.73 -7.05
C ILE A 425 -14.73 -4.87 -6.60
N TYR A 426 -15.01 -3.68 -6.06
CA TYR A 426 -13.99 -2.75 -5.59
C TYR A 426 -13.17 -3.34 -4.45
N GLU A 427 -13.84 -3.91 -3.45
CA GLU A 427 -13.23 -4.58 -2.31
C GLU A 427 -12.33 -5.74 -2.75
N ARG A 428 -12.85 -6.66 -3.57
CA ARG A 428 -12.05 -7.76 -4.14
C ARG A 428 -10.89 -7.26 -5.00
N TRP A 429 -11.08 -6.17 -5.74
CA TRP A 429 -10.00 -5.54 -6.50
C TRP A 429 -8.91 -4.97 -5.59
N CYS A 430 -9.27 -4.32 -4.48
CA CYS A 430 -8.34 -3.86 -3.45
C CYS A 430 -7.55 -5.02 -2.83
N LEU A 431 -8.18 -6.17 -2.56
CA LEU A 431 -7.49 -7.38 -2.12
C LEU A 431 -6.37 -7.78 -3.09
N LEU A 432 -6.67 -7.82 -4.40
CA LEU A 432 -5.67 -8.14 -5.42
C LEU A 432 -4.53 -7.10 -5.45
N GLN A 433 -4.83 -5.82 -5.23
CA GLN A 433 -3.79 -4.78 -5.20
C GLN A 433 -2.86 -4.94 -3.99
N ILE A 434 -3.39 -5.27 -2.81
CA ILE A 434 -2.58 -5.55 -1.62
C ILE A 434 -1.63 -6.73 -1.88
N ILE A 435 -2.17 -7.84 -2.43
CA ILE A 435 -1.38 -9.02 -2.79
C ILE A 435 -0.28 -8.64 -3.81
N LYS A 436 -0.61 -7.84 -4.83
CA LYS A 436 0.35 -7.36 -5.83
C LYS A 436 1.46 -6.52 -5.21
N VAL A 437 1.15 -5.60 -4.30
CA VAL A 437 2.18 -4.79 -3.64
C VAL A 437 3.10 -5.66 -2.78
N LEU A 438 2.53 -6.60 -1.99
CA LEU A 438 3.33 -7.51 -1.17
C LEU A 438 4.29 -8.37 -2.02
N THR A 439 3.79 -8.94 -3.11
CA THR A 439 4.56 -9.87 -3.97
C THR A 439 5.47 -9.16 -4.96
N GLN A 440 4.94 -8.19 -5.73
CA GLN A 440 5.66 -7.54 -6.83
C GLN A 440 6.52 -6.35 -6.39
N ALA A 441 6.10 -5.59 -5.37
CA ALA A 441 6.85 -4.42 -4.89
C ALA A 441 7.73 -4.75 -3.68
N PHE A 442 7.24 -5.55 -2.73
CA PHE A 442 7.96 -5.90 -1.50
C PHE A 442 8.56 -7.31 -1.46
N ARG A 443 8.42 -8.09 -2.54
CA ARG A 443 9.09 -9.40 -2.73
C ARG A 443 8.75 -10.45 -1.67
N TYR A 444 7.56 -10.36 -1.09
CA TYR A 444 7.09 -11.42 -0.22
C TYR A 444 6.69 -12.65 -1.04
N LEU A 445 7.07 -13.82 -0.52
CA LEU A 445 6.66 -15.11 -1.04
C LEU A 445 5.39 -15.57 -0.33
N PRO A 446 4.27 -15.77 -1.04
CA PRO A 446 3.07 -16.35 -0.45
C PRO A 446 3.31 -17.83 -0.10
N GLU A 447 2.51 -18.34 0.83
CA GLU A 447 2.44 -19.76 1.17
C GLU A 447 1.94 -20.62 -0.01
N ASP A 448 2.20 -21.92 0.07
CA ASP A 448 1.69 -22.87 -0.92
C ASP A 448 0.16 -22.86 -1.00
N ASN A 449 -0.37 -23.13 -2.20
CA ASN A 449 -1.82 -23.21 -2.47
C ASN A 449 -2.64 -21.93 -2.22
N TRP A 450 -2.03 -20.77 -1.96
CA TRP A 450 -2.73 -19.51 -1.74
C TRP A 450 -3.71 -19.14 -2.88
N LYS A 451 -3.35 -19.49 -4.13
CA LYS A 451 -4.19 -19.28 -5.32
C LYS A 451 -5.54 -20.01 -5.21
N ARG A 452 -5.57 -21.22 -4.62
CA ARG A 452 -6.81 -21.99 -4.43
C ARG A 452 -7.73 -21.32 -3.41
N LYS A 453 -7.18 -20.85 -2.27
CA LYS A 453 -7.93 -20.09 -1.26
C LYS A 453 -8.58 -18.85 -1.89
N LEU A 454 -7.80 -18.09 -2.64
CA LEU A 454 -8.29 -16.88 -3.33
C LEU A 454 -9.43 -17.20 -4.32
N ILE A 455 -9.27 -18.24 -5.16
CA ILE A 455 -10.30 -18.63 -6.13
C ILE A 455 -11.56 -19.14 -5.42
N ALA A 456 -11.43 -19.97 -4.39
CA ALA A 456 -12.55 -20.50 -3.61
C ALA A 456 -13.36 -19.36 -2.99
N ASN A 457 -12.70 -18.33 -2.45
CA ASN A 457 -13.36 -17.15 -1.92
C ASN A 457 -14.07 -16.32 -3.00
N ILE A 458 -13.43 -16.06 -4.13
CA ILE A 458 -14.03 -15.29 -5.22
C ILE A 458 -15.29 -15.99 -5.76
N GLN A 459 -15.29 -17.32 -5.80
CA GLN A 459 -16.45 -18.14 -6.19
C GLN A 459 -17.56 -18.18 -5.13
N GLY A 460 -17.30 -17.74 -3.90
CA GLY A 460 -18.24 -17.79 -2.78
C GLY A 460 -18.29 -19.15 -2.06
N ASN A 461 -17.28 -20.00 -2.24
CA ASN A 461 -17.18 -21.28 -1.53
C ASN A 461 -16.61 -21.11 -0.11
N GLU A 462 -15.81 -20.07 0.12
CA GLU A 462 -15.24 -19.71 1.42
C GLU A 462 -15.50 -18.22 1.68
N GLU A 463 -16.18 -17.88 2.78
CA GLU A 463 -16.46 -16.48 3.12
C GLU A 463 -15.23 -15.76 3.69
N GLN A 464 -14.28 -16.50 4.28
CA GLN A 464 -13.10 -15.95 4.93
C GLN A 464 -11.86 -16.70 4.48
N ILE A 465 -10.80 -15.97 4.16
CA ILE A 465 -9.51 -16.55 3.80
C ILE A 465 -8.37 -15.87 4.55
N SER A 466 -7.33 -16.66 4.80
CA SER A 466 -6.07 -16.19 5.36
C SER A 466 -4.92 -16.70 4.49
N ILE A 467 -4.09 -15.78 4.02
CA ILE A 467 -2.93 -16.02 3.18
C ILE A 467 -1.68 -15.51 3.89
N GLN A 468 -0.71 -16.40 4.09
CA GLN A 468 0.57 -16.05 4.68
C GLN A 468 1.57 -15.65 3.60
N PHE A 469 2.35 -14.61 3.89
CA PHE A 469 3.40 -14.06 3.06
C PHE A 469 4.68 -13.97 3.88
N PHE A 470 5.80 -14.39 3.31
CA PHE A 470 7.09 -14.41 3.99
C PHE A 470 8.19 -13.79 3.13
N ASN A 471 8.99 -12.90 3.72
CA ASN A 471 10.20 -12.40 3.10
C ASN A 471 11.40 -12.75 4.02
N PRO A 472 12.16 -13.82 3.70
CA PRO A 472 13.28 -14.28 4.53
C PRO A 472 14.40 -13.24 4.61
N ASN A 473 14.62 -12.50 3.54
CA ASN A 473 15.75 -11.56 3.43
C ASN A 473 15.62 -10.38 4.40
N VAL A 474 14.40 -10.06 4.82
CA VAL A 474 14.12 -8.98 5.77
C VAL A 474 13.49 -9.49 7.07
N SER A 475 13.46 -10.81 7.27
CA SER A 475 12.90 -11.51 8.45
C SER A 475 11.51 -11.02 8.85
N ARG A 476 10.61 -10.87 7.87
CA ARG A 476 9.22 -10.45 8.09
C ARG A 476 8.23 -11.46 7.53
N LYS A 477 7.14 -11.65 8.26
CA LYS A 477 5.96 -12.42 7.86
C LYS A 477 4.74 -11.50 7.92
N VAL A 478 3.87 -11.58 6.92
CA VAL A 478 2.60 -10.87 6.85
C VAL A 478 1.50 -11.91 6.67
N THR A 479 0.49 -11.90 7.54
CA THR A 479 -0.72 -12.71 7.39
C THR A 479 -1.85 -11.78 6.94
N LEU A 480 -2.29 -11.93 5.70
CA LEU A 480 -3.41 -11.17 5.13
C LEU A 480 -4.69 -11.99 5.28
N GLN A 481 -5.64 -11.43 6.01
CA GLN A 481 -6.96 -12.00 6.20
C GLN A 481 -8.01 -11.16 5.46
N TYR A 482 -8.94 -11.83 4.78
CA TYR A 482 -10.07 -11.20 4.11
C TYR A 482 -11.36 -11.47 4.87
N GLU A 483 -12.07 -10.38 5.17
CA GLU A 483 -13.26 -10.30 6.00
C GLU A 483 -13.19 -11.06 7.36
N PRO A 484 -12.12 -10.93 8.17
CA PRO A 484 -12.00 -11.61 9.46
C PRO A 484 -12.84 -10.94 10.55
N PHE A 485 -13.04 -11.63 11.68
CA PHE A 485 -13.59 -11.02 12.89
C PHE A 485 -12.47 -10.55 13.82
N LEU A 486 -12.57 -9.31 14.28
CA LEU A 486 -11.76 -8.75 15.37
C LEU A 486 -12.25 -9.26 16.74
N ALA A 487 -11.46 -9.07 17.80
CA ALA A 487 -11.82 -9.52 19.15
C ALA A 487 -13.08 -8.83 19.68
N ASN A 488 -13.36 -7.60 19.21
CA ASN A 488 -14.59 -6.87 19.51
C ASN A 488 -15.82 -7.32 18.68
N GLY A 489 -15.69 -8.39 17.88
CA GLY A 489 -16.76 -8.97 17.06
C GLY A 489 -17.10 -8.19 15.79
N LYS A 490 -16.34 -7.15 15.44
CA LYS A 490 -16.51 -6.43 14.18
C LYS A 490 -15.75 -7.08 13.04
N ARG A 491 -16.20 -6.82 11.81
CA ARG A 491 -15.69 -7.42 10.58
C ARG A 491 -15.19 -6.32 9.63
N PRO A 492 -13.88 -5.98 9.65
CA PRO A 492 -13.26 -5.18 8.60
C PRO A 492 -13.08 -6.00 7.32
N ASP A 493 -12.84 -5.32 6.19
CA ASP A 493 -12.62 -5.99 4.91
C ASP A 493 -11.25 -6.72 4.87
N PHE A 494 -10.19 -6.12 5.43
CA PHE A 494 -8.85 -6.73 5.48
C PHE A 494 -8.16 -6.51 6.82
N VAL A 495 -7.40 -7.52 7.25
CA VAL A 495 -6.45 -7.42 8.37
C VAL A 495 -5.10 -7.95 7.93
N LEU A 496 -4.04 -7.19 8.23
CA LEU A 496 -2.66 -7.56 8.01
C LEU A 496 -1.96 -7.67 9.37
N ASP A 497 -1.72 -8.90 9.81
CA ASP A 497 -0.89 -9.17 10.98
C ASP A 497 0.57 -9.32 10.53
N VAL A 498 1.45 -8.44 11.02
CA VAL A 498 2.86 -8.43 10.66
C VAL A 498 3.69 -8.89 11.85
N GLU A 499 4.50 -9.91 11.60
CA GLU A 499 5.52 -10.41 12.52
C GLU A 499 6.90 -10.11 11.95
N ALA A 500 7.77 -9.51 12.74
CA ALA A 500 9.13 -9.16 12.35
C ALA A 500 10.13 -9.60 13.42
N ILE A 501 11.29 -10.10 12.98
CA ILE A 501 12.43 -10.35 13.88
C ILE A 501 13.37 -9.14 13.79
N THR A 502 13.67 -8.53 14.93
CA THR A 502 14.59 -7.39 15.02
C THR A 502 16.04 -7.83 14.80
N LYS A 503 16.92 -6.86 14.53
CA LYS A 503 18.38 -7.06 14.47
C LYS A 503 18.95 -7.63 15.79
N SER A 504 18.26 -7.42 16.91
CA SER A 504 18.62 -7.96 18.23
C SER A 504 18.03 -9.35 18.50
N GLY A 505 17.26 -9.93 17.57
CA GLY A 505 16.62 -11.24 17.72
C GLY A 505 15.28 -11.23 18.45
N ASN A 506 14.72 -10.06 18.79
CA ASN A 506 13.40 -9.95 19.41
C ASN A 506 12.30 -10.05 18.37
N GLN A 507 11.14 -10.60 18.75
CA GLN A 507 9.97 -10.63 17.88
C GLN A 507 9.08 -9.42 18.14
N ILE A 508 8.63 -8.77 17.06
CA ILE A 508 7.63 -7.72 17.08
C ILE A 508 6.39 -8.22 16.33
N SER A 509 5.20 -7.95 16.87
CA SER A 509 3.92 -8.23 16.21
C SER A 509 3.05 -6.97 16.26
N LYS A 510 2.54 -6.55 15.09
CA LYS A 510 1.64 -5.40 14.94
C LYS A 510 0.61 -5.67 13.87
N ARG A 511 -0.58 -5.08 14.04
CA ARG A 511 -1.75 -5.27 13.18
C ARG A 511 -2.12 -3.98 12.45
N LEU A 512 -2.40 -4.13 11.16
CA LEU A 512 -3.00 -3.10 10.31
C LEU A 512 -4.38 -3.57 9.85
N VAL A 513 -5.41 -2.80 10.19
CA VAL A 513 -6.78 -3.01 9.74
C VAL A 513 -7.05 -2.11 8.54
N VAL A 514 -7.60 -2.66 7.46
CA VAL A 514 -7.90 -1.90 6.24
C VAL A 514 -9.33 -2.17 5.80
N ASP A 515 -10.05 -1.11 5.43
CA ASP A 515 -11.45 -1.20 5.01
C ASP A 515 -11.62 -0.50 3.64
N ALA A 516 -12.25 -1.15 2.67
CA ALA A 516 -12.51 -0.58 1.35
C ALA A 516 -13.89 0.09 1.32
N LYS A 517 -13.93 1.38 0.97
CA LYS A 517 -15.17 2.15 0.86
C LYS A 517 -15.37 2.74 -0.52
N TYR A 518 -16.25 2.10 -1.28
CA TYR A 518 -16.68 2.55 -2.60
C TYR A 518 -17.75 3.64 -2.49
N TYR A 519 -17.31 4.88 -2.21
CA TYR A 519 -18.20 6.04 -2.11
C TYR A 519 -18.10 6.96 -3.32
N SER A 520 -19.20 7.63 -3.65
CA SER A 520 -19.17 8.81 -4.51
C SER A 520 -18.66 10.02 -3.72
N ALA A 521 -18.13 11.03 -4.40
CA ALA A 521 -17.66 12.25 -3.74
C ALA A 521 -18.75 12.94 -2.90
N ALA A 522 -20.00 12.97 -3.39
CA ALA A 522 -21.13 13.53 -2.66
C ALA A 522 -21.47 12.72 -1.41
N TYR A 523 -21.45 11.38 -1.50
CA TYR A 523 -21.73 10.52 -0.35
C TYR A 523 -20.63 10.58 0.71
N LEU A 524 -19.36 10.66 0.29
CA LEU A 524 -18.24 10.85 1.21
C LEU A 524 -18.40 12.15 2.02
N LYS A 525 -18.79 13.26 1.38
CA LYS A 525 -19.07 14.53 2.07
C LYS A 525 -20.21 14.42 3.08
N LEU A 526 -21.29 13.72 2.72
CA LEU A 526 -22.41 13.46 3.64
C LEU A 526 -22.00 12.68 4.90
N ARG A 527 -20.89 11.93 4.85
CA ARG A 527 -20.33 11.17 5.98
C ARG A 527 -19.29 11.96 6.78
N GLY A 528 -19.20 13.28 6.58
CA GLY A 528 -18.18 14.12 7.23
C GLY A 528 -16.81 14.06 6.55
N GLY A 529 -16.76 13.73 5.26
CA GLY A 529 -15.52 13.59 4.50
C GLY A 529 -14.69 12.38 4.93
N ILE A 530 -13.42 12.35 4.52
CA ILE A 530 -12.49 11.29 4.94
C ILE A 530 -12.32 11.23 6.46
N GLY A 531 -12.31 12.36 7.15
CA GLY A 531 -12.16 12.43 8.61
C GLY A 531 -13.31 11.77 9.36
N GLY A 532 -14.55 11.96 8.88
CA GLY A 532 -15.73 11.30 9.47
C GLY A 532 -15.73 9.79 9.25
N VAL A 533 -15.32 9.32 8.06
CA VAL A 533 -15.22 7.88 7.77
C VAL A 533 -14.10 7.23 8.59
N ILE A 534 -12.93 7.88 8.71
CA ILE A 534 -11.84 7.40 9.56
C ILE A 534 -12.31 7.31 11.02
N HIS A 535 -12.95 8.35 11.54
CA HIS A 535 -13.44 8.36 12.93
C HIS A 535 -14.47 7.26 13.20
N GLU A 536 -15.39 7.03 12.27
CA GLU A 536 -16.38 5.95 12.37
C GLU A 536 -15.72 4.58 12.48
N LEU A 537 -14.68 4.29 11.68
CA LEU A 537 -14.03 2.99 11.71
C LEU A 537 -13.06 2.86 12.89
N TYR A 538 -12.24 3.88 13.14
CA TYR A 538 -11.22 3.86 14.19
C TYR A 538 -11.83 3.88 15.60
N ASN A 539 -12.75 4.82 15.88
CA ASN A 539 -13.36 4.99 17.21
C ASN A 539 -14.77 4.40 17.30
N GLY A 540 -15.64 4.65 16.31
CA GLY A 540 -17.06 4.28 16.40
C GLY A 540 -17.30 2.77 16.37
N LYS A 541 -16.67 2.08 15.40
CA LYS A 541 -16.63 0.61 15.33
C LYS A 541 -15.49 0.02 16.14
N ASP A 542 -14.57 0.85 16.61
CA ASP A 542 -13.37 0.46 17.35
C ASP A 542 -12.51 -0.59 16.61
N TYR A 543 -12.26 -0.40 15.31
CA TYR A 543 -11.28 -1.25 14.60
C TYR A 543 -9.87 -1.09 15.19
N SER A 544 -9.65 -0.01 15.96
CA SER A 544 -8.43 0.23 16.71
C SER A 544 -8.21 -0.76 17.86
N GLU A 545 -9.25 -1.45 18.33
CA GLU A 545 -9.23 -2.29 19.54
C GLU A 545 -8.55 -1.57 20.71
N CYS A 546 -9.10 -0.41 21.10
CA CYS A 546 -8.53 0.49 22.10
C CYS A 546 -7.16 1.10 21.71
N GLN A 547 -7.03 1.59 20.47
CA GLN A 547 -5.84 2.28 19.93
C GLN A 547 -4.59 1.38 19.73
N GLU A 548 -4.73 0.06 19.83
CA GLU A 548 -3.65 -0.89 19.60
C GLU A 548 -3.33 -1.08 18.11
N ASN A 549 -4.36 -1.03 17.26
CA ASN A 549 -4.26 -1.30 15.82
C ASN A 549 -4.21 -0.03 14.99
N SER A 550 -3.44 -0.06 13.91
CA SER A 550 -3.53 0.97 12.86
C SER A 550 -4.75 0.72 11.97
N VAL A 551 -5.49 1.75 11.57
CA VAL A 551 -6.71 1.60 10.75
C VAL A 551 -6.71 2.51 9.52
N PHE A 552 -6.81 1.93 8.34
CA PHE A 552 -6.78 2.66 7.07
C PHE A 552 -7.99 2.40 6.20
N VAL A 553 -8.38 3.41 5.40
CA VAL A 553 -9.49 3.32 4.45
C VAL A 553 -8.96 3.36 3.02
N LEU A 554 -9.36 2.41 2.18
CA LEU A 554 -9.16 2.51 0.74
C LEU A 554 -10.40 3.14 0.09
N HIS A 555 -10.23 4.23 -0.67
CA HIS A 555 -11.35 4.89 -1.35
C HIS A 555 -11.01 5.29 -2.80
N PRO A 556 -12.00 5.39 -3.70
CA PRO A 556 -11.76 5.77 -5.09
C PRO A 556 -11.85 7.30 -5.34
N VAL A 557 -12.29 8.10 -4.37
CA VAL A 557 -12.59 9.53 -4.57
C VAL A 557 -11.30 10.35 -4.77
N LEU A 558 -11.30 11.21 -5.80
CA LEU A 558 -10.23 12.18 -6.06
C LEU A 558 -10.48 13.50 -5.35
N ASP A 559 -9.41 14.22 -5.00
CA ASP A 559 -9.46 15.47 -4.22
C ASP A 559 -10.31 15.30 -2.94
N ALA A 560 -10.18 14.12 -2.31
CA ALA A 560 -10.97 13.72 -1.14
C ALA A 560 -10.56 14.48 0.13
N VAL A 561 -9.34 15.02 0.17
CA VAL A 561 -8.77 15.75 1.30
C VAL A 561 -9.09 17.24 1.12
N GLU A 562 -10.06 17.75 1.89
CA GLU A 562 -10.45 19.17 1.80
C GLU A 562 -9.38 20.12 2.33
N LYS A 563 -8.71 19.75 3.42
CA LYS A 563 -7.67 20.56 4.09
C LYS A 563 -6.30 19.92 3.94
N VAL A 564 -5.64 20.13 2.80
CA VAL A 564 -4.29 19.60 2.55
C VAL A 564 -3.30 20.09 3.63
N VAL A 565 -2.47 19.17 4.13
CA VAL A 565 -1.44 19.45 5.16
C VAL A 565 -0.01 19.26 4.69
N SER A 566 0.19 18.57 3.56
CA SER A 566 1.50 18.34 2.93
C SER A 566 1.56 18.95 1.53
N PRO A 567 2.71 19.51 1.09
CA PRO A 567 2.86 20.04 -0.27
C PRO A 567 2.94 18.94 -1.33
N GLN A 568 3.04 17.66 -0.93
CA GLN A 568 3.19 16.54 -1.85
C GLN A 568 1.89 16.28 -2.62
N GLU A 569 2.02 15.85 -3.87
CA GLU A 569 0.88 15.74 -4.79
C GLU A 569 -0.18 14.73 -4.34
N TRP A 570 0.23 13.67 -3.64
CA TRP A 570 -0.66 12.66 -3.10
C TRP A 570 -1.58 13.18 -1.98
N ALA A 571 -1.18 14.26 -1.29
CA ALA A 571 -1.89 14.78 -0.12
C ALA A 571 -3.24 15.44 -0.43
N LYS A 572 -3.59 15.57 -1.72
CA LYS A 572 -4.93 15.98 -2.18
C LYS A 572 -5.94 14.83 -2.16
N ASP A 573 -5.46 13.62 -2.43
CA ASP A 573 -6.31 12.45 -2.53
C ASP A 573 -6.21 11.54 -1.31
N SER A 574 -5.03 11.47 -0.68
CA SER A 574 -4.73 10.56 0.43
C SER A 574 -4.32 11.35 1.69
N TYR A 575 -4.63 10.80 2.85
CA TYR A 575 -4.18 11.23 4.18
C TYR A 575 -3.55 10.02 4.89
N LEU A 576 -2.29 10.11 5.28
CA LEU A 576 -1.53 9.02 5.89
C LEU A 576 -1.38 9.16 7.40
N GLY A 577 -2.13 10.07 8.02
CA GLY A 577 -1.96 10.39 9.44
C GLY A 577 -0.70 11.21 9.69
N GLU A 578 -0.23 11.96 8.69
CA GLU A 578 1.05 12.66 8.72
C GLU A 578 1.06 13.90 9.63
N LEU A 579 -0.09 14.54 9.83
CA LEU A 579 -0.29 15.71 10.70
C LEU A 579 -1.74 15.76 11.18
N SER A 580 -1.99 16.29 12.38
CA SER A 580 -3.34 16.50 12.88
C SER A 580 -4.11 17.50 11.98
N MET A 581 -5.33 17.11 11.60
CA MET A 581 -6.18 17.80 10.63
C MET A 581 -7.65 17.86 11.07
N PHE A 582 -8.11 16.90 11.88
CA PHE A 582 -9.53 16.76 12.25
C PHE A 582 -9.80 17.20 13.69
N ASP A 583 -11.00 17.73 13.93
CA ASP A 583 -11.34 18.33 15.22
C ASP A 583 -11.41 17.32 16.39
N TRP A 584 -11.55 16.02 16.07
CA TRP A 584 -11.55 14.93 17.05
C TRP A 584 -10.14 14.39 17.35
N GLU A 585 -9.13 14.82 16.60
CA GLU A 585 -7.74 14.44 16.84
C GLU A 585 -7.12 15.32 17.92
N PRO A 586 -6.11 14.82 18.67
CA PRO A 586 -5.29 15.70 19.49
C PRO A 586 -4.60 16.75 18.61
N ALA A 587 -4.29 17.91 19.19
CA ALA A 587 -3.62 19.01 18.48
C ALA A 587 -2.29 18.59 17.80
N TYR A 588 -1.62 17.59 18.37
CA TYR A 588 -0.44 16.96 17.80
C TYR A 588 -0.53 15.44 17.96
N HIS A 589 -0.03 14.70 16.97
CA HIS A 589 0.14 13.26 17.08
C HIS A 589 1.23 12.99 18.10
N GLN A 590 0.85 12.61 19.33
CA GLN A 590 1.75 12.38 20.48
C GLN A 590 2.69 11.17 20.25
N ARG A 591 3.56 11.25 19.25
CA ARG A 591 4.42 10.17 18.71
C ARG A 591 3.68 8.98 18.09
N GLN A 592 2.35 9.09 17.94
CA GLN A 592 1.46 8.10 17.32
C GLN A 592 1.07 8.48 15.89
N ALA A 593 1.95 9.18 15.17
CA ALA A 593 1.68 9.55 13.79
C ALA A 593 1.41 8.29 12.96
N THR A 594 0.55 8.41 11.96
CA THR A 594 0.26 7.36 10.98
C THR A 594 -0.52 6.12 11.49
N ASN A 595 -1.12 6.20 12.68
CA ASN A 595 -1.99 5.13 13.20
C ASN A 595 -3.33 5.01 12.44
N TYR A 596 -3.75 6.04 11.73
CA TYR A 596 -4.94 5.97 10.89
C TYR A 596 -4.80 6.85 9.65
N GLY A 597 -5.59 6.55 8.63
CA GLY A 597 -5.58 7.32 7.40
C GLY A 597 -6.57 6.84 6.35
N ALA A 598 -6.54 7.50 5.20
CA ALA A 598 -7.33 7.20 4.02
C ALA A 598 -6.44 7.29 2.77
N VAL A 599 -6.48 6.27 1.93
CA VAL A 599 -5.58 6.11 0.78
C VAL A 599 -6.41 5.98 -0.48
N CYS A 600 -6.10 6.81 -1.46
CA CYS A 600 -6.82 6.82 -2.72
C CYS A 600 -6.40 5.64 -3.61
N ALA A 601 -7.28 4.64 -3.69
CA ALA A 601 -7.16 3.50 -4.58
C ALA A 601 -8.20 3.60 -5.71
N ASN A 602 -7.84 4.30 -6.79
CA ASN A 602 -8.72 4.52 -7.95
C ASN A 602 -8.08 4.02 -9.27
N PRO A 603 -8.60 2.95 -9.91
CA PRO A 603 -8.11 2.45 -11.19
C PRO A 603 -8.39 3.40 -12.37
N MET A 604 -9.33 4.35 -12.24
CA MET A 604 -9.57 5.37 -13.28
C MET A 604 -8.44 6.41 -13.29
N LYS A 605 -7.79 6.67 -12.15
CA LYS A 605 -6.54 7.44 -12.04
C LYS A 605 -5.38 6.48 -12.31
N SER A 606 -5.22 6.14 -13.59
CA SER A 606 -4.63 4.89 -14.08
C SER A 606 -3.18 4.57 -13.71
N GLN A 607 -2.49 5.34 -12.86
CA GLN A 607 -1.04 5.21 -12.71
C GLN A 607 -0.48 5.49 -11.31
N ARG A 608 -1.30 5.79 -10.28
CA ARG A 608 -0.79 6.11 -8.92
C ARG A 608 -1.35 5.28 -7.77
N TYR A 609 -2.49 4.63 -7.96
CA TYR A 609 -3.14 3.88 -6.87
C TYR A 609 -2.24 2.79 -6.24
N LEU A 610 -1.39 2.12 -7.04
CA LEU A 610 -0.41 1.15 -6.51
C LEU A 610 0.66 1.83 -5.65
N ASP A 611 1.12 3.02 -6.04
CA ASP A 611 2.11 3.77 -5.26
C ASP A 611 1.51 4.26 -3.94
N GLU A 612 0.22 4.62 -3.92
CA GLU A 612 -0.48 5.01 -2.69
C GLU A 612 -0.62 3.83 -1.70
N ILE A 613 -1.03 2.65 -2.19
CA ILE A 613 -1.08 1.42 -1.39
C ILE A 613 0.33 1.00 -0.94
N GLN A 614 1.32 1.09 -1.83
CA GLN A 614 2.72 0.83 -1.50
C GLN A 614 3.25 1.81 -0.46
N ARG A 615 2.86 3.09 -0.50
CA ARG A 615 3.25 4.09 0.49
C ARG A 615 2.63 3.76 1.85
N MET A 616 1.35 3.40 1.91
CA MET A 616 0.67 2.98 3.15
C MET A 616 1.31 1.73 3.77
N LEU A 617 1.47 0.67 2.97
CA LEU A 617 2.08 -0.58 3.46
C LEU A 617 3.54 -0.38 3.83
N GLY A 618 4.29 0.39 3.03
CA GLY A 618 5.69 0.72 3.29
C GLY A 618 5.87 1.53 4.58
N MET A 619 5.00 2.51 4.81
CA MET A 619 4.92 3.28 6.04
C MET A 619 4.61 2.38 7.24
N PHE A 620 3.62 1.50 7.16
CA PHE A 620 3.32 0.57 8.25
C PHE A 620 4.51 -0.36 8.54
N LEU A 621 5.13 -0.94 7.50
CA LEU A 621 6.26 -1.87 7.63
C LEU A 621 7.59 -1.22 8.06
N GLN A 622 7.76 0.09 7.89
CA GLN A 622 8.96 0.83 8.32
C GLN A 622 8.76 1.59 9.64
N TYR A 623 7.58 2.19 9.84
CA TYR A 623 7.28 3.09 10.95
C TYR A 623 6.28 2.47 11.93
N GLY A 624 5.16 1.92 11.43
CA GLY A 624 4.05 1.43 12.25
C GLY A 624 4.36 0.17 13.06
N ILE A 625 5.29 -0.67 12.58
CA ILE A 625 5.72 -1.85 13.35
C ILE A 625 6.69 -1.51 14.49
N GLU A 626 7.27 -0.31 14.53
CA GLU A 626 8.31 0.02 15.50
C GLU A 626 7.78 0.88 16.64
N ASP A 627 8.42 0.76 17.80
CA ASP A 627 8.22 1.73 18.87
C ASP A 627 9.01 3.00 18.55
N ASN A 628 8.28 4.06 18.19
CA ASN A 628 8.86 5.36 17.84
C ASN A 628 9.08 6.25 19.08
N THR A 629 8.95 5.70 20.30
CA THR A 629 9.24 6.37 21.56
C THR A 629 10.72 6.22 21.95
N SER A 630 11.61 6.95 21.28
CA SER A 630 13.04 6.87 21.61
C SER A 630 13.46 7.82 22.74
N PHE A 631 14.26 7.32 23.68
CA PHE A 631 14.95 8.10 24.71
C PHE A 631 16.20 8.79 24.13
N ARG A 632 16.64 9.90 24.75
CA ARG A 632 17.88 10.59 24.33
C ARG A 632 19.07 9.64 24.42
N GLY A 633 19.76 9.42 23.29
CA GLY A 633 20.94 8.55 23.19
C GLY A 633 20.72 7.19 22.53
N ALA A 634 19.48 6.85 22.14
CA ALA A 634 19.19 5.68 21.32
C ALA A 634 19.73 5.85 19.88
N SER A 635 20.05 4.73 19.22
CA SER A 635 20.41 4.71 17.79
C SER A 635 19.24 5.21 16.94
N ASP A 636 19.50 6.00 15.89
CA ASP A 636 18.45 6.39 14.93
C ASP A 636 18.05 5.27 13.96
N ASP A 637 18.79 4.16 13.96
CA ASP A 637 18.50 3.04 13.09
C ASP A 637 17.22 2.28 13.51
N THR A 638 16.65 1.53 12.58
CA THR A 638 15.49 0.65 12.80
C THR A 638 15.85 -0.54 13.67
N HIS A 639 14.89 -0.94 14.51
CA HIS A 639 14.98 -2.21 15.22
C HIS A 639 14.80 -3.38 14.26
N ALA A 640 13.87 -3.28 13.32
CA ALA A 640 13.66 -4.28 12.28
C ALA A 640 14.73 -4.20 11.17
N VAL A 641 14.90 -5.27 10.40
CA VAL A 641 15.82 -5.29 9.26
C VAL A 641 15.39 -4.26 8.21
N ASN A 642 16.31 -3.41 7.76
CA ASN A 642 15.99 -2.36 6.77
C ASN A 642 15.65 -3.01 5.42
N PHE A 643 14.74 -2.38 4.69
CA PHE A 643 14.40 -2.75 3.32
C PHE A 643 14.07 -1.49 2.52
N CYS A 644 14.17 -1.58 1.20
CA CYS A 644 13.86 -0.46 0.33
C CYS A 644 12.35 -0.30 0.13
N VAL A 645 11.76 0.82 0.56
CA VAL A 645 10.32 1.08 0.34
C VAL A 645 9.96 1.18 -1.14
N SER A 646 10.91 1.53 -2.02
CA SER A 646 10.64 1.68 -3.45
C SER A 646 10.63 0.35 -4.22
N CYS A 647 11.34 -0.69 -3.77
CA CYS A 647 11.50 -1.94 -4.54
C CYS A 647 11.57 -3.23 -3.72
N GLY A 648 11.43 -3.16 -2.39
CA GLY A 648 11.40 -4.32 -1.49
C GLY A 648 12.75 -4.98 -1.21
N SER A 649 13.83 -4.57 -1.89
CA SER A 649 15.15 -5.19 -1.75
C SER A 649 15.71 -5.02 -0.33
N GLU A 650 16.32 -6.09 0.17
CA GLU A 650 17.14 -6.12 1.39
C GLU A 650 18.52 -5.51 1.19
N LYS A 651 18.96 -5.31 -0.07
CA LYS A 651 20.32 -4.84 -0.43
C LYS A 651 20.46 -3.34 -0.18
N VAL A 652 20.24 -2.94 1.08
CA VAL A 652 20.23 -1.58 1.59
C VAL A 652 21.46 -1.37 2.46
N VAL A 653 22.36 -0.49 2.02
CA VAL A 653 23.67 -0.28 2.65
C VAL A 653 23.70 1.05 3.37
N ASP A 654 24.24 1.06 4.60
CA ASP A 654 24.54 2.29 5.34
C ASP A 654 25.69 3.04 4.63
N VAL A 655 25.40 4.26 4.18
CA VAL A 655 26.32 5.17 3.48
C VAL A 655 26.58 6.44 4.31
N THR A 656 26.32 6.39 5.61
CA THR A 656 26.54 7.50 6.54
C THR A 656 28.03 7.90 6.55
N LYS A 657 28.32 9.18 6.27
CA LYS A 657 29.68 9.71 6.33
C LYS A 657 30.11 9.86 7.79
N SER A 658 31.25 9.27 8.17
CA SER A 658 31.79 9.23 9.54
C SER A 658 32.26 10.59 10.10
N MET A 659 32.10 11.70 9.38
CA MET A 659 32.80 12.97 9.67
C MET A 659 32.00 14.01 10.48
N SER A 660 30.75 13.76 10.86
CA SER A 660 30.07 14.63 11.82
C SER A 660 29.96 13.91 13.16
N SER A 661 30.55 14.49 14.20
CA SER A 661 30.56 14.03 15.60
C SER A 661 29.18 13.88 16.27
N ASN A 662 28.09 13.99 15.51
CA ASN A 662 26.73 13.70 15.93
C ASN A 662 26.27 12.37 15.29
N ASN A 663 26.28 11.29 16.07
CA ASN A 663 25.71 9.97 15.75
C ASN A 663 24.18 9.97 15.54
N GLN A 664 23.56 11.06 15.04
CA GLN A 664 22.11 11.35 15.08
C GLN A 664 21.36 11.26 13.72
N LYS A 665 22.02 10.76 12.67
CA LYS A 665 21.38 10.62 11.35
C LYS A 665 21.99 9.47 10.56
N ARG A 666 21.17 8.52 10.13
CA ARG A 666 21.59 7.35 9.35
C ARG A 666 21.09 7.43 7.92
N TRP A 667 22.00 7.28 6.96
CA TRP A 667 21.70 7.31 5.53
C TRP A 667 21.85 5.92 4.94
N TYR A 668 20.81 5.44 4.28
CA TYR A 668 20.81 4.17 3.59
C TYR A 668 20.61 4.37 2.09
N ARG A 669 21.28 3.53 1.29
CA ARG A 669 21.10 3.47 -0.16
C ARG A 669 20.79 2.04 -0.59
N CYS A 670 19.75 1.87 -1.39
CA CYS A 670 19.46 0.60 -2.04
C CYS A 670 20.41 0.38 -3.22
N ASN A 671 21.14 -0.75 -3.24
CA ASN A 671 22.03 -1.08 -4.35
C ASN A 671 21.28 -1.49 -5.63
N GLU A 672 20.00 -1.86 -5.52
CA GLU A 672 19.19 -2.26 -6.66
C GLU A 672 18.48 -1.10 -7.35
N CYS A 673 17.79 -0.23 -6.62
CA CYS A 673 17.06 0.88 -7.25
C CYS A 673 17.64 2.27 -6.96
N THR A 674 18.78 2.35 -6.26
CA THR A 674 19.47 3.59 -5.84
C THR A 674 18.66 4.50 -4.92
N HIS A 675 17.45 4.09 -4.50
CA HIS A 675 16.63 4.85 -3.57
C HIS A 675 17.33 5.05 -2.22
N PHE A 676 17.16 6.25 -1.66
CA PHE A 676 17.73 6.63 -0.38
C PHE A 676 16.66 6.71 0.70
N THR A 677 16.99 6.19 1.88
CA THR A 677 16.20 6.33 3.10
C THR A 677 17.07 6.95 4.18
N VAL A 678 16.51 7.89 4.94
CA VAL A 678 17.19 8.57 6.02
C VAL A 678 16.40 8.40 7.31
N TYR A 679 17.06 7.92 8.35
CA TYR A 679 16.49 7.82 9.69
C TYR A 679 17.10 8.91 10.57
N THR A 680 16.25 9.64 11.28
CA THR A 680 16.66 10.75 12.15
C THR A 680 15.59 11.03 13.21
N HIS A 681 15.88 11.95 14.12
CA HIS A 681 14.94 12.40 15.15
C HIS A 681 14.72 13.90 15.07
N CYS A 682 13.53 14.35 15.48
CA CYS A 682 13.25 15.75 15.64
C CYS A 682 14.10 16.35 16.75
N GLY A 683 14.93 17.35 16.45
CA GLY A 683 15.77 18.03 17.45
C GLY A 683 14.98 18.75 18.56
N THR A 684 13.68 19.01 18.38
CA THR A 684 12.82 19.64 19.41
C THR A 684 12.22 18.63 20.38
N CYS A 685 11.57 17.59 19.87
CA CYS A 685 10.76 16.66 20.68
C CYS A 685 11.24 15.20 20.65
N ASN A 686 12.36 14.94 19.98
CA ASN A 686 12.96 13.63 19.77
C ASN A 686 12.02 12.60 19.13
N THR A 687 10.97 13.04 18.42
CA THR A 687 10.12 12.13 17.65
C THR A 687 10.89 11.59 16.47
N ARG A 688 10.83 10.28 16.26
CA ARG A 688 11.50 9.61 15.17
C ARG A 688 10.88 9.97 13.82
N LEU A 689 11.74 10.18 12.83
CA LEU A 689 11.38 10.58 11.47
C LEU A 689 12.12 9.71 10.46
N ILE A 690 11.38 9.28 9.44
CA ILE A 690 11.91 8.51 8.32
C ILE A 690 11.64 9.29 7.05
N LYS A 691 12.69 9.55 6.29
CA LYS A 691 12.61 10.19 4.98
C LYS A 691 12.94 9.20 3.88
N ASN A 692 12.05 9.06 2.91
CA ASN A 692 12.20 8.16 1.77
C ASN A 692 12.27 8.99 0.47
N GLY A 693 13.25 9.90 0.38
CA GLY A 693 13.37 10.87 -0.71
C GLY A 693 12.14 11.79 -0.85
N GLU A 694 12.03 12.55 -1.93
CA GLU A 694 10.90 13.48 -2.13
C GLU A 694 9.56 12.74 -2.36
N TYR A 695 9.61 11.67 -3.17
CA TYR A 695 8.41 11.00 -3.69
C TYR A 695 7.78 9.93 -2.79
N TRP A 696 8.61 9.14 -2.09
CA TRP A 696 8.13 8.02 -1.26
C TRP A 696 7.97 8.39 0.21
N THR A 697 8.33 9.62 0.60
CA THR A 697 8.09 10.12 1.95
C THR A 697 6.58 10.21 2.22
N TYR A 698 6.17 9.63 3.35
CA TYR A 698 4.80 9.60 3.84
C TYR A 698 4.53 10.62 4.95
N LEU A 699 5.58 11.23 5.52
CA LEU A 699 5.44 12.34 6.46
C LEU A 699 5.31 13.66 5.70
N SER A 700 4.59 14.63 6.27
CA SER A 700 4.45 15.95 5.66
C SER A 700 5.81 16.62 5.50
N LEU A 701 6.03 17.25 4.35
CA LEU A 701 7.17 18.15 4.15
C LEU A 701 6.83 19.58 4.60
N MET A 702 7.85 20.37 4.89
CA MET A 702 7.68 21.80 5.16
C MET A 702 7.22 22.54 3.91
N PRO A 703 6.29 23.51 3.98
CA PRO A 703 5.79 24.20 2.78
C PRO A 703 6.86 24.90 1.96
N MET A 704 7.90 25.41 2.63
CA MET A 704 9.07 26.06 2.02
C MET A 704 10.30 25.15 1.95
N SER A 705 10.15 23.82 2.00
CA SER A 705 11.26 22.88 1.77
C SER A 705 10.77 21.68 0.97
N SER A 706 11.54 21.21 -0.01
CA SER A 706 11.25 19.94 -0.70
C SER A 706 11.87 18.74 0.03
N ILE A 707 12.65 18.99 1.09
CA ILE A 707 13.49 17.97 1.72
C ILE A 707 13.30 17.85 3.23
N ASN A 708 12.86 18.91 3.90
CA ASN A 708 12.72 18.90 5.35
C ASN A 708 11.35 18.38 5.76
N ILE A 709 11.36 17.42 6.69
CA ILE A 709 10.14 16.84 7.24
C ILE A 709 9.58 17.80 8.28
N LYS A 710 8.26 17.96 8.25
CA LYS A 710 7.50 18.64 9.29
C LYS A 710 7.15 17.60 10.36
N CYS A 711 7.71 17.76 11.55
CA CYS A 711 7.55 16.75 12.61
C CYS A 711 6.07 16.58 13.02
N PRO A 712 5.52 15.35 13.08
CA PRO A 712 4.11 15.14 13.41
C PRO A 712 3.73 15.51 14.85
N ASN A 713 4.71 15.53 15.76
CA ASN A 713 4.48 15.77 17.19
C ASN A 713 4.65 17.24 17.62
N CYS A 714 5.42 18.05 16.90
CA CYS A 714 5.63 19.46 17.25
C CYS A 714 5.62 20.44 16.07
N GLU A 715 5.51 19.90 14.86
CA GLU A 715 5.52 20.64 13.59
C GLU A 715 6.80 21.48 13.36
N SER A 716 7.88 21.18 14.09
CA SER A 716 9.20 21.77 13.83
C SER A 716 9.79 21.19 12.53
N PRO A 717 10.54 22.02 11.76
CA PRO A 717 11.31 21.54 10.60
C PRO A 717 12.49 20.67 11.04
N VAL A 718 12.78 19.60 10.29
CA VAL A 718 13.92 18.69 10.50
C VAL A 718 14.64 18.37 9.21
#